data_AF-C7GJ47-F1
#
_entry.id   AF-C7GJ47-F1
#
_cell.length_a   1.000
_cell.length_b   1.000
_cell.length_c   1.000
_cell.angle_alpha   90.00
_cell.angle_beta   90.00
_cell.angle_gamma   90.00
#
_symmetry.space_group_name_H-M   'P 1'
#
loop_
_entity.id
_entity.type
_entity.pdbx_description
1 polymer ?
#
loop_
_entity_poly.entity_id
_entity_poly.type
_entity_poly.pdbx_seq_one_letter_code
_entity_poly.pdbx_strand_id
1 'polypeptide(L)'
;MQLSWKDIPTVAPANDLLDIVLNRTQRKTPTVIRPGFKITRIRAFYMRKVKYTGEGFVEKFEDILKGFPNINDVHPFHRDLMDTLYEKNHYKISLAAISRAKSLVEQVARDYVRLLKFGQSLFQCKQLKRAALGRMATIVKKLRDPLAYLEQVRQHIGRLPSIDPNTRTLLICGYPNVGKSSFLRCITKSDVDVQPYAFTTKSLYVGHFDYKYLRFQAIDTPGILDRPTEEMNNIEMQSIYAIAHLRSCVLYFMDLSEQCGFTIEAQVKLFHSIKPLFANKSVMVVINKTDIIRPEDLDEERAQLLESVKEVPGVEIMTSSCQLEENVMEVRNKACEKLLASRIENKLKSQSRINNVLNKIHVAQPQARDDVKRTPFIPESVKNLKKYDPEDPNRRKLARDIEAENGGAGVFNVNLKDKYLLEDDEWKNDIMPEILDGKNVYDFLDPEIAAKLQALEEEEEKLENEGFYNSDDEEEIYDGFEASEVDDIKEKAAWIRNRQKTMIAEARNRKSLKNKAIMPRSKLTKSFGKMEEHMSTLGHDMSALQDKQNRAARKNRYVERGSDVVFGDQDALTASTENGVKLRQTDRLLDGVADGSMRSKADRMAKMERRERNRHAKQGESDRHNAVSLSKHLFSGKRGVGKTDFR
;
A
#
# COMPACT_ATOMS: atom_id res chain seq x y z
N MET A 1 1.13 -29.76 12.44
CA MET A 1 1.24 -29.30 11.04
C MET A 1 1.35 -30.55 10.19
N GLN A 2 0.44 -30.76 9.25
CA GLN A 2 0.50 -31.90 8.33
C GLN A 2 1.74 -31.70 7.44
N LEU A 3 2.69 -32.63 7.47
CA LEU A 3 3.83 -32.57 6.57
C LEU A 3 3.33 -32.79 5.14
N SER A 4 3.49 -31.76 4.31
CA SER A 4 3.26 -31.81 2.88
C SER A 4 4.62 -31.98 2.19
N TRP A 5 4.78 -33.11 1.50
CA TRP A 5 5.99 -33.44 0.75
C TRP A 5 6.07 -32.72 -0.60
N LYS A 6 4.97 -32.08 -1.02
CA LYS A 6 4.83 -31.46 -2.35
C LYS A 6 5.39 -30.05 -2.43
N ASP A 7 5.59 -29.40 -1.29
CA ASP A 7 6.02 -28.00 -1.21
C ASP A 7 7.55 -27.82 -1.28
N ILE A 8 8.30 -28.92 -1.48
CA ILE A 8 9.76 -28.88 -1.61
C ILE A 8 10.13 -28.28 -2.98
N PRO A 9 10.94 -27.21 -3.05
CA PRO A 9 11.32 -26.59 -4.31
C PRO A 9 12.13 -27.56 -5.16
N THR A 10 12.03 -27.42 -6.48
CA THR A 10 12.83 -28.19 -7.43
C THR A 10 14.31 -27.92 -7.25
N VAL A 11 15.13 -28.97 -7.20
CA VAL A 11 16.57 -28.87 -7.04
C VAL A 11 17.20 -28.91 -8.43
N ALA A 12 17.70 -27.76 -8.90
CA ALA A 12 18.37 -27.68 -10.19
C ALA A 12 19.72 -28.42 -10.15
N PRO A 13 20.13 -29.09 -11.25
CA PRO A 13 21.47 -29.66 -11.34
C PRO A 13 22.53 -28.56 -11.29
N ALA A 14 23.76 -28.93 -10.93
CA ALA A 14 24.83 -27.96 -10.65
C ALA A 14 25.11 -26.99 -11.82
N ASN A 15 25.06 -27.46 -13.07
CA ASN A 15 25.30 -26.60 -14.24
C ASN A 15 24.14 -25.60 -14.44
N ASP A 16 22.90 -26.06 -14.38
CA ASP A 16 21.74 -25.19 -14.52
C ASP A 16 21.67 -24.17 -13.38
N LEU A 17 22.00 -24.57 -12.15
CA LEU A 17 22.07 -23.65 -11.01
C LEU A 17 23.10 -22.54 -11.25
N LEU A 18 24.26 -22.86 -11.82
CA LEU A 18 25.25 -21.87 -12.23
C LEU A 18 24.69 -20.91 -13.28
N ASP A 19 24.08 -21.45 -14.33
CA ASP A 19 23.56 -20.66 -15.43
C ASP A 19 22.42 -19.74 -14.97
N ILE A 20 21.53 -20.23 -14.11
CA ILE A 20 20.45 -19.43 -13.52
C ILE A 20 21.02 -18.23 -12.78
N VAL A 21 22.00 -18.42 -11.89
CA VAL A 21 22.55 -17.35 -11.06
C VAL A 21 23.44 -16.39 -11.87
N LEU A 22 24.24 -16.91 -12.81
CA LEU A 22 25.09 -16.09 -13.68
C LEU A 22 24.26 -15.25 -14.67
N ASN A 23 23.21 -15.83 -15.26
CA ASN A 23 22.27 -15.11 -16.12
C ASN A 23 21.49 -14.06 -15.33
N ARG A 24 21.03 -14.40 -14.11
CA ARG A 24 20.38 -13.42 -13.19
C ARG A 24 21.33 -12.28 -12.87
N THR A 25 22.60 -12.57 -12.59
CA THR A 25 23.64 -11.55 -12.37
C THR A 25 23.81 -10.65 -13.59
N GLN A 26 23.90 -11.21 -14.80
CA GLN A 26 24.09 -10.42 -16.02
C GLN A 26 22.88 -9.52 -16.31
N ARG A 27 21.65 -10.03 -16.16
CA ARG A 27 20.41 -9.31 -16.49
C ARG A 27 20.02 -8.27 -15.44
N LYS A 28 20.22 -8.54 -14.15
CA LYS A 28 19.72 -7.69 -13.04
C LYS A 28 20.72 -6.66 -12.53
N THR A 29 21.98 -6.67 -12.99
CA THR A 29 22.99 -5.69 -12.56
C THR A 29 23.61 -4.99 -13.77
N PRO A 30 23.97 -3.68 -13.67
CA PRO A 30 24.46 -2.90 -14.80
C PRO A 30 25.67 -3.56 -15.47
N THR A 31 25.80 -3.43 -16.79
CA THR A 31 26.81 -4.16 -17.60
C THR A 31 27.93 -3.27 -18.14
N VAL A 32 27.66 -1.98 -18.36
CA VAL A 32 28.60 -1.07 -19.03
C VAL A 32 29.51 -0.36 -18.02
N ILE A 33 30.82 -0.45 -18.23
CA ILE A 33 31.85 0.29 -17.49
C ILE A 33 33.05 0.60 -18.38
N ARG A 34 33.64 1.79 -18.24
CA ARG A 34 34.75 2.29 -19.08
C ARG A 34 35.99 2.63 -18.24
N PRO A 35 37.23 2.54 -18.79
CA PRO A 35 38.46 2.82 -18.06
C PRO A 35 38.62 4.24 -17.51
N GLY A 36 37.93 5.24 -18.07
CA GLY A 36 37.99 6.64 -17.63
C GLY A 36 37.07 7.03 -16.47
N PHE A 37 36.32 6.08 -15.90
CA PHE A 37 35.44 6.36 -14.76
C PHE A 37 36.23 6.47 -13.45
N LYS A 38 35.73 7.28 -12.50
CA LYS A 38 36.28 7.37 -11.14
C LYS A 38 36.41 5.98 -10.53
N ILE A 39 37.56 5.68 -9.91
CA ILE A 39 37.87 4.36 -9.34
C ILE A 39 36.80 3.88 -8.34
N THR A 40 36.17 4.81 -7.61
CA THR A 40 35.05 4.52 -6.70
C THR A 40 33.88 3.86 -7.42
N ARG A 41 33.53 4.33 -8.62
CA ARG A 41 32.49 3.75 -9.48
C ARG A 41 32.90 2.37 -10.00
N ILE A 42 34.17 2.20 -10.35
CA ILE A 42 34.70 0.91 -10.85
C ILE A 42 34.68 -0.17 -9.76
N ARG A 43 35.15 0.17 -8.56
CA ARG A 43 35.12 -0.72 -7.40
C ARG A 43 33.68 -1.09 -7.04
N ALA A 44 32.79 -0.10 -6.92
CA ALA A 44 31.38 -0.32 -6.60
C ALA A 44 30.67 -1.21 -7.64
N PHE A 45 30.98 -1.03 -8.93
CA PHE A 45 30.42 -1.85 -10.01
C PHE A 45 30.79 -3.34 -9.85
N TYR A 46 32.07 -3.66 -9.67
CA TYR A 46 32.52 -5.06 -9.54
C TYR A 46 32.18 -5.66 -8.18
N MET A 47 32.18 -4.87 -7.10
CA MET A 47 31.69 -5.30 -5.78
C MET A 47 30.23 -5.71 -5.85
N ARG A 48 29.39 -4.91 -6.51
CA ARG A 48 27.97 -5.23 -6.70
C ARG A 48 27.80 -6.56 -7.45
N LYS A 49 28.59 -6.80 -8.51
CA LYS A 49 28.55 -8.07 -9.25
C LYS A 49 28.91 -9.26 -8.36
N VAL A 50 30.01 -9.19 -7.61
CA VAL A 50 30.43 -10.30 -6.72
C VAL A 50 29.42 -10.53 -5.59
N LYS A 51 28.94 -9.46 -4.95
CA LYS A 51 27.97 -9.54 -3.86
C LYS A 51 26.64 -10.12 -4.36
N TYR A 52 26.11 -9.61 -5.46
CA TYR A 52 24.84 -10.07 -6.04
C TYR A 52 24.89 -11.55 -6.46
N THR A 53 26.01 -12.01 -7.03
CA THR A 53 26.16 -13.44 -7.35
C THR A 53 26.28 -14.30 -6.10
N GLY A 54 27.04 -13.87 -5.09
CA GLY A 54 27.13 -14.58 -3.81
C GLY A 54 25.77 -14.72 -3.12
N GLU A 55 25.02 -13.62 -3.03
CA GLU A 55 23.65 -13.60 -2.49
C GLU A 55 22.71 -14.50 -3.28
N GLY A 56 22.80 -14.50 -4.62
CA GLY A 56 21.96 -15.36 -5.47
C GLY A 56 22.19 -16.86 -5.28
N PHE A 57 23.44 -17.29 -5.04
CA PHE A 57 23.73 -18.69 -4.69
C PHE A 57 23.26 -19.02 -3.27
N VAL A 58 23.47 -18.12 -2.32
CA VAL A 58 23.05 -18.31 -0.92
C VAL A 58 21.53 -18.45 -0.81
N GLU A 59 20.77 -17.58 -1.49
CA GLU A 59 19.31 -17.63 -1.60
C GLU A 59 18.87 -19.02 -2.06
N LYS A 60 19.45 -19.54 -3.15
CA LYS A 60 19.10 -20.86 -3.69
C LYS A 60 19.48 -22.03 -2.79
N PHE A 61 20.64 -21.98 -2.15
CA PHE A 61 21.00 -23.02 -1.18
C PHE A 61 20.11 -22.99 0.05
N GLU A 62 19.72 -21.80 0.50
CA GLU A 62 18.82 -21.64 1.64
C GLU A 62 17.39 -22.12 1.34
N ASP A 63 16.88 -21.86 0.14
CA ASP A 63 15.60 -22.40 -0.34
C ASP A 63 15.60 -23.94 -0.27
N ILE A 64 16.69 -24.58 -0.74
CA ILE A 64 16.85 -26.03 -0.68
C ILE A 64 16.90 -26.52 0.77
N LEU A 65 17.75 -25.92 1.61
CA LEU A 65 17.93 -26.34 3.01
C LEU A 65 16.66 -26.18 3.85
N LYS A 66 15.87 -25.12 3.61
CA LYS A 66 14.58 -24.91 4.30
C LYS A 66 13.46 -25.79 3.75
N GLY A 67 13.50 -26.09 2.45
CA GLY A 67 12.49 -26.91 1.80
C GLY A 67 12.55 -28.37 2.25
N PHE A 68 13.74 -28.91 2.49
CA PHE A 68 13.91 -30.29 2.93
C PHE A 68 13.67 -30.45 4.44
N PRO A 69 12.88 -31.45 4.87
CA PRO A 69 12.58 -31.66 6.28
C PRO A 69 13.78 -32.25 7.03
N ASN A 70 14.03 -31.73 8.22
CA ASN A 70 15.06 -32.29 9.09
C ASN A 70 14.58 -33.63 9.68
N ILE A 71 15.22 -34.73 9.27
CA ILE A 71 14.88 -36.10 9.70
C ILE A 71 14.75 -36.25 11.23
N ASN A 72 15.52 -35.49 12.01
CA ASN A 72 15.49 -35.59 13.47
C ASN A 72 14.27 -34.92 14.12
N ASP A 73 13.69 -33.90 13.48
CA ASP A 73 12.59 -33.10 14.03
C ASP A 73 11.21 -33.63 13.60
N VAL A 74 11.20 -34.53 12.61
CA VAL A 74 10.00 -35.15 12.07
C VAL A 74 9.51 -36.30 12.98
N HIS A 75 8.20 -36.57 12.94
CA HIS A 75 7.59 -37.68 13.68
C HIS A 75 8.33 -39.03 13.43
N PRO A 76 8.51 -39.89 14.46
CA PRO A 76 9.23 -41.17 14.34
C PRO A 76 8.80 -42.03 13.15
N PHE A 77 7.49 -42.13 12.88
CA PHE A 77 6.96 -42.79 11.68
C PHE A 77 7.65 -42.36 10.38
N HIS A 78 7.65 -41.06 10.10
CA HIS A 78 8.22 -40.51 8.88
C HIS A 78 9.75 -40.56 8.92
N ARG A 79 10.37 -40.41 10.09
CA ARG A 79 11.82 -40.55 10.26
C ARG A 79 12.31 -41.94 9.84
N ASP A 80 11.67 -42.98 10.34
CA ASP A 80 12.08 -44.37 10.10
C ASP A 80 11.69 -44.80 8.66
N LEU A 81 10.58 -44.26 8.12
CA LEU A 81 10.23 -44.38 6.71
C LEU A 81 11.28 -43.73 5.78
N MET A 82 11.80 -42.56 6.13
CA MET A 82 12.87 -41.90 5.35
C MET A 82 14.19 -42.67 5.44
N ASP A 83 14.46 -43.30 6.58
CA ASP A 83 15.68 -44.07 6.79
C ASP A 83 15.76 -45.27 5.84
N THR A 84 14.66 -46.02 5.70
CA THR A 84 14.60 -47.16 4.78
C THR A 84 14.51 -46.77 3.31
N LEU A 85 13.82 -45.66 2.99
CA LEU A 85 13.66 -45.24 1.60
C LEU A 85 14.88 -44.56 1.01
N TYR A 86 15.60 -43.75 1.80
CA TYR A 86 16.61 -42.83 1.26
C TYR A 86 17.99 -42.98 1.88
N GLU A 87 18.17 -43.86 2.87
CA GLU A 87 19.38 -43.96 3.68
C GLU A 87 19.70 -42.63 4.39
N LYS A 88 19.36 -42.55 5.68
CA LYS A 88 19.50 -41.33 6.49
C LYS A 88 20.88 -40.68 6.43
N ASN A 89 21.93 -41.49 6.33
CA ASN A 89 23.30 -40.98 6.30
C ASN A 89 23.60 -40.24 5.00
N HIS A 90 23.25 -40.83 3.85
CA HIS A 90 23.47 -40.20 2.55
C HIS A 90 22.66 -38.92 2.39
N TYR A 91 21.41 -38.92 2.88
CA TYR A 91 20.56 -37.73 2.94
C TYR A 91 21.18 -36.59 3.75
N LYS A 92 21.64 -36.88 4.98
CA LYS A 92 22.26 -35.89 5.86
C LYS A 92 23.57 -35.36 5.30
N ILE A 93 24.41 -36.23 4.73
CA ILE A 93 25.68 -35.84 4.10
C ILE A 93 25.42 -34.89 2.92
N SER A 94 24.40 -35.17 2.11
CA SER A 94 24.04 -34.33 0.96
C SER A 94 23.56 -32.94 1.37
N LEU A 95 22.67 -32.83 2.37
CA LEU A 95 22.26 -31.53 2.91
C LEU A 95 23.41 -30.79 3.61
N ALA A 96 24.27 -31.50 4.35
CA ALA A 96 25.45 -30.92 4.98
C ALA A 96 26.45 -30.38 3.95
N ALA A 97 26.60 -31.05 2.80
CA ALA A 97 27.44 -30.57 1.71
C ALA A 97 26.94 -29.23 1.15
N ILE A 98 25.63 -29.07 0.97
CA ILE A 98 25.00 -27.80 0.54
C ILE A 98 25.19 -26.71 1.60
N SER A 99 24.97 -27.01 2.87
CA SER A 99 25.18 -26.07 3.98
C SER A 99 26.63 -25.59 4.05
N ARG A 100 27.60 -26.50 3.91
CA ARG A 100 29.03 -26.17 3.84
C ARG A 100 29.34 -25.29 2.63
N ALA A 101 28.78 -25.61 1.46
CA ALA A 101 28.96 -24.82 0.25
C ALA A 101 28.38 -23.41 0.37
N LYS A 102 27.22 -23.24 1.00
CA LYS A 102 26.65 -21.92 1.34
C LYS A 102 27.66 -21.07 2.12
N SER A 103 28.18 -21.60 3.23
CA SER A 103 29.16 -20.90 4.06
C SER A 103 30.46 -20.56 3.31
N LEU A 104 30.93 -21.47 2.44
CA LEU A 104 32.12 -21.23 1.61
C LEU A 104 31.88 -20.13 0.57
N VAL A 105 30.72 -20.09 -0.08
CA VAL A 105 30.36 -19.04 -1.05
C VAL A 105 30.28 -17.67 -0.36
N GLU A 106 29.68 -17.60 0.84
CA GLU A 106 29.64 -16.37 1.64
C GLU A 106 31.04 -15.89 2.04
N GLN A 107 31.93 -16.80 2.43
CA GLN A 107 33.31 -16.48 2.75
C GLN A 107 34.06 -15.94 1.52
N VAL A 108 33.98 -16.63 0.39
CA VAL A 108 34.59 -16.20 -0.87
C VAL A 108 34.06 -14.82 -1.29
N ALA A 109 32.74 -14.58 -1.19
CA ALA A 109 32.15 -13.28 -1.51
C ALA A 109 32.74 -12.18 -0.61
N ARG A 110 32.79 -12.40 0.71
CA ARG A 110 33.32 -11.43 1.68
C ARG A 110 34.81 -11.13 1.45
N ASP A 111 35.62 -12.14 1.15
CA ASP A 111 37.05 -11.99 0.91
C ASP A 111 37.34 -11.18 -0.34
N TYR A 112 36.65 -11.49 -1.44
CA TYR A 112 36.83 -10.74 -2.69
C TYR A 112 36.26 -9.33 -2.64
N VAL A 113 35.17 -9.09 -1.91
CA VAL A 113 34.67 -7.74 -1.67
C VAL A 113 35.69 -6.93 -0.88
N ARG A 114 36.39 -7.53 0.10
CA ARG A 114 37.52 -6.89 0.80
C ARG A 114 38.67 -6.56 -0.16
N LEU A 115 39.10 -7.50 -0.99
CA LEU A 115 40.18 -7.27 -1.98
C LEU A 115 39.82 -6.18 -3.01
N LEU A 116 38.57 -6.14 -3.47
CA LEU A 116 38.09 -5.13 -4.43
C LEU A 116 38.13 -3.69 -3.87
N LYS A 117 38.16 -3.50 -2.54
CA LYS A 117 38.33 -2.16 -1.93
C LYS A 117 39.66 -1.52 -2.31
N PHE A 118 40.69 -2.33 -2.54
CA PHE A 118 42.05 -1.89 -2.83
C PHE A 118 42.42 -1.95 -4.32
N GLY A 119 41.52 -2.41 -5.20
CA GLY A 119 41.78 -2.50 -6.64
C GLY A 119 42.08 -1.12 -7.25
N GLN A 120 43.17 -0.98 -8.00
CA GLN A 120 43.68 0.30 -8.49
C GLN A 120 43.23 0.61 -9.92
N SER A 121 42.94 -0.42 -10.72
CA SER A 121 42.58 -0.28 -12.14
C SER A 121 41.34 -1.08 -12.52
N LEU A 122 40.73 -0.73 -13.65
CA LEU A 122 39.62 -1.49 -14.23
C LEU A 122 40.04 -2.95 -14.49
N PHE A 123 41.25 -3.16 -15.00
CA PHE A 123 41.77 -4.49 -15.31
C PHE A 123 41.91 -5.35 -14.06
N GLN A 124 42.53 -4.82 -13.01
CA GLN A 124 42.71 -5.54 -11.73
C GLN A 124 41.36 -5.90 -11.10
N CYS A 125 40.41 -4.95 -11.06
CA CYS A 125 39.06 -5.21 -10.55
C CYS A 125 38.31 -6.26 -11.41
N LYS A 126 38.48 -6.25 -12.73
CA LYS A 126 37.88 -7.25 -13.64
C LYS A 126 38.46 -8.64 -13.40
N GLN A 127 39.76 -8.76 -13.17
CA GLN A 127 40.43 -10.01 -12.81
C GLN A 127 39.94 -10.55 -11.46
N LEU A 128 39.89 -9.71 -10.42
CA LEU A 128 39.36 -10.09 -9.10
C LEU A 128 37.91 -10.58 -9.20
N LYS A 129 37.07 -9.90 -9.97
CA LYS A 129 35.70 -10.36 -10.23
C LYS A 129 35.66 -11.71 -10.93
N ARG A 130 36.46 -11.93 -11.99
CA ARG A 130 36.53 -13.23 -12.69
C ARG A 130 36.95 -14.35 -11.74
N ALA A 131 37.98 -14.09 -10.92
CA ALA A 131 38.49 -15.06 -9.97
C ALA A 131 37.49 -15.33 -8.83
N ALA A 132 36.67 -14.35 -8.42
CA ALA A 132 35.60 -14.53 -7.43
C ALA A 132 34.49 -15.43 -7.97
N LEU A 133 33.94 -15.08 -9.13
CA LEU A 133 32.88 -15.87 -9.77
C LEU A 133 33.35 -17.28 -10.15
N GLY A 134 34.60 -17.42 -10.60
CA GLY A 134 35.22 -18.72 -10.86
C GLY A 134 35.30 -19.59 -9.62
N ARG A 135 35.78 -19.05 -8.49
CA ARG A 135 35.85 -19.80 -7.21
C ARG A 135 34.45 -20.22 -6.73
N MET A 136 33.47 -19.33 -6.79
CA MET A 136 32.07 -19.66 -6.47
C MET A 136 31.55 -20.77 -7.39
N ALA A 137 31.82 -20.67 -8.69
CA ALA A 137 31.37 -21.67 -9.65
C ALA A 137 32.00 -23.05 -9.40
N THR A 138 33.28 -23.11 -9.05
CA THR A 138 33.95 -24.37 -8.68
C THR A 138 33.32 -25.00 -7.44
N ILE A 139 32.91 -24.22 -6.44
CA ILE A 139 32.21 -24.75 -5.25
C ILE A 139 30.89 -25.42 -5.66
N VAL A 140 30.09 -24.76 -6.50
CA VAL A 140 28.81 -25.30 -6.99
C VAL A 140 29.02 -26.56 -7.85
N LYS A 141 30.04 -26.59 -8.72
CA LYS A 141 30.35 -27.78 -9.55
C LYS A 141 30.69 -29.01 -8.71
N LYS A 142 31.30 -28.83 -7.53
CA LYS A 142 31.58 -29.93 -6.60
C LYS A 142 30.32 -30.53 -5.98
N LEU A 143 29.18 -29.85 -6.04
CA LEU A 143 27.88 -30.33 -5.53
C LEU A 143 27.08 -31.11 -6.57
N ARG A 144 27.67 -31.54 -7.70
CA ARG A 144 26.96 -32.26 -8.76
C ARG A 144 26.18 -33.46 -8.23
N ASP A 145 26.84 -34.34 -7.48
CA ASP A 145 26.24 -35.60 -7.04
C ASP A 145 25.21 -35.38 -5.90
N PRO A 146 25.49 -34.56 -4.87
CA PRO A 146 24.49 -34.21 -3.85
C PRO A 146 23.21 -33.56 -4.40
N LEU A 147 23.32 -32.64 -5.37
CA LEU A 147 22.15 -32.00 -5.97
C LEU A 147 21.32 -32.97 -6.81
N ALA A 148 21.98 -33.85 -7.56
CA ALA A 148 21.29 -34.88 -8.35
C ALA A 148 20.53 -35.87 -7.45
N TYR A 149 21.16 -36.33 -6.37
CA TYR A 149 20.53 -37.22 -5.39
C TYR A 149 19.34 -36.53 -4.70
N LEU A 150 19.48 -35.28 -4.26
CA LEU A 150 18.36 -34.57 -3.60
C LEU A 150 17.19 -34.32 -4.55
N GLU A 151 17.42 -34.10 -5.84
CA GLU A 151 16.31 -34.01 -6.81
C GLU A 151 15.59 -35.35 -6.99
N GLN A 152 16.32 -36.48 -7.01
CA GLN A 152 15.70 -37.81 -7.04
C GLN A 152 14.86 -38.07 -5.79
N VAL A 153 15.39 -37.74 -4.60
CA VAL A 153 14.66 -37.82 -3.34
C VAL A 153 13.41 -36.95 -3.38
N ARG A 154 13.49 -35.71 -3.88
CA ARG A 154 12.34 -34.80 -4.02
C ARG A 154 11.26 -35.37 -4.93
N GLN A 155 11.64 -35.94 -6.07
CA GLN A 155 10.68 -36.52 -7.02
C GLN A 155 9.96 -37.73 -6.43
N HIS A 156 10.67 -38.57 -5.70
CA HIS A 156 10.10 -39.73 -5.04
C HIS A 156 9.22 -39.34 -3.84
N ILE A 157 9.70 -38.45 -2.97
CA ILE A 157 8.97 -38.01 -1.77
C ILE A 157 7.68 -37.26 -2.12
N GLY A 158 7.67 -36.51 -3.22
CA GLY A 158 6.48 -35.82 -3.72
C GLY A 158 5.35 -36.76 -4.16
N ARG A 159 5.66 -38.03 -4.43
CA ARG A 159 4.67 -39.07 -4.77
C ARG A 159 4.15 -39.83 -3.54
N LEU A 160 4.81 -39.72 -2.39
CA LEU A 160 4.36 -40.41 -1.18
C LEU A 160 3.02 -39.83 -0.70
N PRO A 161 2.10 -40.68 -0.23
CA PRO A 161 0.85 -40.20 0.33
C PRO A 161 1.11 -39.41 1.62
N SER A 162 0.32 -38.35 1.82
CA SER A 162 0.38 -37.58 3.07
C SER A 162 -0.35 -38.33 4.17
N ILE A 163 0.41 -38.95 5.07
CA ILE A 163 -0.09 -39.64 6.26
C ILE A 163 0.06 -38.73 7.48
N ASP A 164 -1.03 -38.48 8.20
CA ASP A 164 -0.97 -37.82 9.51
C ASP A 164 -0.86 -38.89 10.62
N PRO A 165 0.28 -39.00 11.31
CA PRO A 165 0.45 -40.03 12.34
C PRO A 165 -0.41 -39.82 13.60
N ASN A 166 -0.96 -38.62 13.80
CA ASN A 166 -1.75 -38.28 14.99
C ASN A 166 -3.28 -38.35 14.74
N THR A 167 -3.71 -38.39 13.48
CA THR A 167 -5.13 -38.50 13.15
C THR A 167 -5.69 -39.89 13.44
N ARG A 168 -7.00 -40.06 13.33
CA ARG A 168 -7.69 -41.35 13.55
C ARG A 168 -7.42 -42.25 12.36
N THR A 169 -6.68 -43.32 12.59
CA THR A 169 -6.22 -44.21 11.54
C THR A 169 -6.74 -45.63 11.74
N LEU A 170 -7.32 -46.23 10.72
CA LEU A 170 -7.52 -47.66 10.60
C LEU A 170 -6.36 -48.22 9.79
N LEU A 171 -5.67 -49.23 10.32
CA LEU A 171 -4.55 -49.85 9.65
C LEU A 171 -4.95 -51.27 9.27
N ILE A 172 -4.94 -51.58 7.98
CA ILE A 172 -5.36 -52.87 7.44
C ILE A 172 -4.11 -53.72 7.22
N CYS A 173 -3.98 -54.84 7.91
CA CYS A 173 -2.84 -55.76 7.83
C CYS A 173 -3.29 -57.22 7.67
N GLY A 174 -2.37 -58.09 7.26
CA GLY A 174 -2.64 -59.51 6.97
C GLY A 174 -1.86 -60.00 5.76
N TYR A 175 -1.94 -61.30 5.47
CA TYR A 175 -1.24 -61.94 4.35
C TYR A 175 -1.60 -61.29 2.99
N PRO A 176 -0.75 -61.41 1.95
CA PRO A 176 -1.14 -61.04 0.59
C PRO A 176 -2.46 -61.73 0.16
N ASN A 177 -3.23 -61.10 -0.74
CA ASN A 177 -4.45 -61.67 -1.34
C ASN A 177 -5.64 -62.02 -0.42
N VAL A 178 -5.59 -61.69 0.87
CA VAL A 178 -6.74 -61.85 1.81
C VAL A 178 -7.86 -60.82 1.63
N GLY A 179 -7.71 -59.88 0.68
CA GLY A 179 -8.74 -58.87 0.35
C GLY A 179 -8.63 -57.52 1.08
N LYS A 180 -7.43 -57.16 1.58
CA LYS A 180 -7.16 -55.87 2.26
C LYS A 180 -7.48 -54.64 1.39
N SER A 181 -6.95 -54.61 0.16
CA SER A 181 -7.16 -53.51 -0.78
C SER A 181 -8.61 -53.43 -1.25
N SER A 182 -9.29 -54.58 -1.41
CA SER A 182 -10.72 -54.64 -1.70
C SER A 182 -11.53 -54.00 -0.57
N PHE A 183 -11.22 -54.32 0.69
CA PHE A 183 -11.87 -53.68 1.83
C PHE A 183 -11.65 -52.17 1.84
N LEU A 184 -10.41 -51.70 1.62
CA LEU A 184 -10.10 -50.27 1.53
C LEU A 184 -10.95 -49.58 0.45
N ARG A 185 -11.12 -50.22 -0.71
CA ARG A 185 -11.94 -49.72 -1.82
C ARG A 185 -13.43 -49.68 -1.47
N CYS A 186 -13.96 -50.64 -0.72
CA CYS A 186 -15.37 -50.61 -0.32
C CYS A 186 -15.64 -49.49 0.70
N ILE A 187 -14.70 -49.23 1.63
CA ILE A 187 -14.92 -48.22 2.69
C ILE A 187 -14.60 -46.78 2.27
N THR A 188 -13.81 -46.59 1.20
CA THR A 188 -13.33 -45.28 0.76
C THR A 188 -13.60 -45.05 -0.72
N LYS A 189 -13.62 -43.79 -1.15
CA LYS A 189 -13.73 -43.46 -2.58
C LYS A 189 -12.40 -43.61 -3.34
N SER A 190 -11.43 -44.33 -2.77
CA SER A 190 -10.09 -44.46 -3.35
C SER A 190 -10.06 -45.59 -4.36
N ASP A 191 -9.68 -45.27 -5.59
CA ASP A 191 -9.39 -46.26 -6.63
C ASP A 191 -8.04 -46.90 -6.34
N VAL A 192 -8.07 -48.08 -5.73
CA VAL A 192 -6.90 -48.93 -5.49
C VAL A 192 -6.97 -50.10 -6.49
N ASP A 193 -5.87 -50.34 -7.20
CA ASP A 193 -5.77 -51.46 -8.14
C ASP A 193 -5.70 -52.79 -7.37
N VAL A 194 -6.70 -53.65 -7.59
CA VAL A 194 -6.75 -55.01 -7.04
C VAL A 194 -6.41 -56.01 -8.13
N GLN A 195 -5.40 -56.85 -7.90
CA GLN A 195 -4.94 -57.89 -8.83
C GLN A 195 -4.78 -59.22 -8.06
N PRO A 196 -4.89 -60.39 -8.71
CA PRO A 196 -4.91 -61.69 -8.03
C PRO A 196 -3.53 -62.22 -7.59
N TYR A 197 -2.43 -61.59 -7.99
CA TYR A 197 -1.07 -62.00 -7.61
C TYR A 197 -0.57 -61.23 -6.38
N ALA A 198 0.24 -61.87 -5.53
CA ALA A 198 0.82 -61.22 -4.34
C ALA A 198 1.71 -60.01 -4.73
N PHE A 199 1.89 -59.07 -3.80
CA PHE A 199 2.66 -57.81 -3.98
C PHE A 199 2.00 -56.77 -4.89
N THR A 200 0.67 -56.77 -4.99
CA THR A 200 -0.12 -55.73 -5.68
C THR A 200 0.18 -54.31 -5.16
N THR A 201 0.38 -54.15 -3.85
CA THR A 201 0.68 -52.87 -3.21
C THR A 201 2.17 -52.76 -2.85
N LYS A 202 2.93 -51.99 -3.65
CA LYS A 202 4.36 -51.72 -3.41
C LYS A 202 4.62 -50.56 -2.42
N SER A 203 3.60 -49.79 -2.09
CA SER A 203 3.64 -48.68 -1.13
C SER A 203 2.38 -48.68 -0.27
N LEU A 204 2.45 -48.07 0.92
CA LEU A 204 1.28 -47.81 1.75
C LEU A 204 0.26 -46.97 0.98
N TYR A 205 -0.98 -47.43 0.87
CA TYR A 205 -2.07 -46.65 0.29
C TYR A 205 -2.91 -46.01 1.39
N VAL A 206 -3.41 -44.81 1.12
CA VAL A 206 -4.20 -44.04 2.07
C VAL A 206 -5.57 -43.73 1.47
N GLY A 207 -6.61 -44.25 2.10
CA GLY A 207 -7.99 -43.84 1.86
C GLY A 207 -8.48 -42.89 2.96
N HIS A 208 -9.41 -42.02 2.60
CA HIS A 208 -10.14 -41.19 3.57
C HIS A 208 -11.62 -41.50 3.50
N PHE A 209 -12.28 -41.51 4.66
CA PHE A 209 -13.72 -41.66 4.77
C PHE A 209 -14.22 -40.90 6.00
N ASP A 210 -15.51 -40.61 6.01
CA ASP A 210 -16.16 -39.87 7.10
C ASP A 210 -17.06 -40.81 7.92
N TYR A 211 -16.95 -40.74 9.24
CA TYR A 211 -17.78 -41.48 10.18
C TYR A 211 -18.08 -40.62 11.42
N LYS A 212 -19.36 -40.54 11.83
CA LYS A 212 -19.82 -39.65 12.93
C LYS A 212 -19.30 -38.22 12.81
N TYR A 213 -19.35 -37.63 11.62
CA TYR A 213 -18.84 -36.28 11.31
C TYR A 213 -17.33 -36.09 11.57
N LEU A 214 -16.58 -37.17 11.68
CA LEU A 214 -15.13 -37.16 11.85
C LEU A 214 -14.50 -37.80 10.63
N ARG A 215 -13.42 -37.17 10.14
CA ARG A 215 -12.62 -37.73 9.08
C ARG A 215 -11.66 -38.78 9.64
N PHE A 216 -11.73 -39.98 9.07
CA PHE A 216 -10.83 -41.08 9.36
C PHE A 216 -9.88 -41.29 8.18
N GLN A 217 -8.73 -41.86 8.51
CA GLN A 217 -7.74 -42.33 7.57
C GLN A 217 -7.75 -43.85 7.59
N ALA A 218 -7.91 -44.50 6.46
CA ALA A 218 -7.65 -45.93 6.31
C ALA A 218 -6.32 -46.09 5.57
N ILE A 219 -5.44 -46.94 6.09
CA ILE A 219 -4.15 -47.22 5.49
C ILE A 219 -4.10 -48.70 5.15
N ASP A 220 -3.93 -49.01 3.88
CA ASP A 220 -3.68 -50.36 3.41
C ASP A 220 -2.17 -50.63 3.45
N THR A 221 -1.81 -51.72 4.13
CA THR A 221 -0.42 -52.15 4.26
C THR A 221 -0.13 -53.24 3.23
N PRO A 222 1.04 -53.18 2.56
CA PRO A 222 1.58 -54.33 1.85
C PRO A 222 1.52 -55.59 2.72
N GLY A 223 1.13 -56.71 2.11
CA GLY A 223 0.97 -57.97 2.83
C GLY A 223 2.24 -58.31 3.62
N ILE A 224 2.07 -58.59 4.90
CA ILE A 224 3.18 -58.91 5.82
C ILE A 224 3.42 -60.41 5.75
N LEU A 225 4.67 -60.83 5.62
CA LEU A 225 5.09 -62.22 5.69
C LEU A 225 5.79 -62.50 7.02
N ASP A 226 5.62 -63.72 7.54
CA ASP A 226 6.24 -64.18 8.79
C ASP A 226 7.72 -64.51 8.55
N ARG A 227 8.56 -63.46 8.47
CA ARG A 227 10.02 -63.54 8.36
C ARG A 227 10.68 -62.69 9.45
N PRO A 228 11.90 -62.99 9.90
CA PRO A 228 12.64 -62.12 10.82
C PRO A 228 12.76 -60.70 10.26
N THR A 229 12.70 -59.69 11.12
CA THR A 229 12.75 -58.26 10.71
C THR A 229 14.00 -57.89 9.92
N GLU A 230 15.11 -58.63 10.09
CA GLU A 230 16.38 -58.41 9.39
C GLU A 230 16.36 -58.88 7.93
N GLU A 231 15.47 -59.81 7.59
CA GLU A 231 15.30 -60.38 6.25
C GLU A 231 14.11 -59.76 5.49
N MET A 232 13.40 -58.82 6.13
CA MET A 232 12.26 -58.14 5.54
C MET A 232 12.70 -57.15 4.46
N ASN A 233 11.95 -57.13 3.37
CA ASN A 233 12.17 -56.15 2.31
C ASN A 233 11.81 -54.73 2.77
N ASN A 234 12.35 -53.71 2.10
CA ASN A 234 12.01 -52.31 2.37
C ASN A 234 10.49 -52.03 2.35
N ILE A 235 9.72 -52.79 1.55
CA ILE A 235 8.26 -52.68 1.45
C ILE A 235 7.58 -53.22 2.72
N GLU A 236 8.05 -54.35 3.24
CA GLU A 236 7.49 -54.99 4.45
C GLU A 236 7.84 -54.17 5.70
N MET A 237 9.05 -53.60 5.74
CA MET A 237 9.47 -52.69 6.81
C MET A 237 8.58 -51.45 6.93
N GLN A 238 8.02 -50.94 5.82
CA GLN A 238 7.04 -49.84 5.87
C GLN A 238 5.78 -50.22 6.63
N SER A 239 5.27 -51.45 6.41
CA SER A 239 4.11 -51.99 7.13
C SER A 239 4.41 -52.10 8.62
N ILE A 240 5.60 -52.57 9.00
CA ILE A 240 6.03 -52.65 10.41
C ILE A 240 6.11 -51.26 11.05
N TYR A 241 6.68 -50.25 10.39
CA TYR A 241 6.71 -48.89 10.93
C TYR A 241 5.33 -48.25 11.04
N ALA A 242 4.44 -48.53 10.10
CA ALA A 242 3.05 -48.11 10.19
C ALA A 242 2.37 -48.74 11.43
N ILE A 243 2.57 -50.04 11.64
CA ILE A 243 2.06 -50.76 12.82
C ILE A 243 2.72 -50.27 14.09
N ALA A 244 4.01 -49.90 14.11
CA ALA A 244 4.69 -49.47 15.33
C ALA A 244 4.32 -48.05 15.75
N HIS A 245 4.39 -47.08 14.82
CA HIS A 245 4.35 -45.65 15.13
C HIS A 245 2.98 -44.99 14.99
N LEU A 246 2.07 -45.54 14.18
CA LEU A 246 0.75 -44.92 13.97
C LEU A 246 -0.18 -45.25 15.13
N ARG A 247 -0.93 -44.24 15.60
CA ARG A 247 -1.98 -44.46 16.60
C ARG A 247 -3.27 -44.93 15.93
N SER A 248 -3.32 -46.21 15.59
CA SER A 248 -4.39 -46.80 14.80
C SER A 248 -5.19 -47.86 15.56
N CYS A 249 -6.36 -48.20 15.02
CA CYS A 249 -6.98 -49.50 15.23
C CYS A 249 -6.47 -50.43 14.13
N VAL A 250 -5.92 -51.57 14.52
CA VAL A 250 -5.35 -52.55 13.61
C VAL A 250 -6.43 -53.54 13.22
N LEU A 251 -6.66 -53.69 11.92
CA LEU A 251 -7.56 -54.66 11.31
C LEU A 251 -6.72 -55.77 10.71
N TYR A 252 -6.71 -56.93 11.35
CA TYR A 252 -5.99 -58.10 10.87
C TYR A 252 -6.93 -58.96 10.02
N PHE A 253 -6.68 -59.00 8.71
CA PHE A 253 -7.50 -59.76 7.76
C PHE A 253 -7.01 -61.20 7.65
N MET A 254 -7.95 -62.13 7.77
CA MET A 254 -7.76 -63.57 7.57
C MET A 254 -8.69 -64.08 6.48
N ASP A 255 -8.24 -65.10 5.76
CA ASP A 255 -9.00 -65.80 4.73
C ASP A 255 -9.08 -67.29 5.07
N LEU A 256 -10.27 -67.79 5.40
CA LEU A 256 -10.50 -69.18 5.77
C LEU A 256 -10.53 -70.12 4.56
N SER A 257 -10.67 -69.58 3.34
CA SER A 257 -10.72 -70.38 2.12
C SER A 257 -9.35 -70.87 1.65
N GLU A 258 -8.26 -70.37 2.25
CA GLU A 258 -6.86 -70.61 1.86
C GLU A 258 -6.52 -70.23 0.40
N GLN A 259 -7.45 -69.60 -0.33
CA GLN A 259 -7.24 -69.12 -1.70
C GLN A 259 -6.17 -68.03 -1.81
N CYS A 260 -5.83 -67.38 -0.69
CA CYS A 260 -4.71 -66.45 -0.62
C CYS A 260 -3.34 -67.12 -0.81
N GLY A 261 -3.28 -68.46 -0.84
CA GLY A 261 -2.05 -69.26 -1.00
C GLY A 261 -1.33 -69.56 0.31
N PHE A 262 -2.00 -69.37 1.45
CA PHE A 262 -1.46 -69.59 2.79
C PHE A 262 -2.48 -70.32 3.67
N THR A 263 -2.01 -71.28 4.46
CA THR A 263 -2.86 -72.05 5.37
C THR A 263 -3.36 -71.22 6.54
N ILE A 264 -4.47 -71.63 7.16
CA ILE A 264 -5.01 -70.97 8.36
C ILE A 264 -3.97 -70.93 9.50
N GLU A 265 -3.21 -72.01 9.68
CA GLU A 265 -2.12 -72.09 10.68
C GLU A 265 -1.06 -71.01 10.47
N ALA A 266 -0.63 -70.78 9.23
CA ALA A 266 0.35 -69.74 8.91
C ALA A 266 -0.23 -68.34 9.22
N GLN A 267 -1.51 -68.12 8.89
CA GLN A 267 -2.23 -66.88 9.20
C GLN A 267 -2.32 -66.61 10.71
N VAL A 268 -2.58 -67.63 11.51
CA VAL A 268 -2.61 -67.52 12.98
C VAL A 268 -1.21 -67.31 13.56
N LYS A 269 -0.20 -68.02 13.03
CA LYS A 269 1.20 -67.88 13.45
C LYS A 269 1.70 -66.45 13.24
N LEU A 270 1.43 -65.84 12.08
CA LEU A 270 1.77 -64.45 11.81
C LEU A 270 1.10 -63.51 12.81
N PHE A 271 -0.17 -63.72 13.15
CA PHE A 271 -0.88 -62.91 14.14
C PHE A 271 -0.17 -62.93 15.51
N HIS A 272 0.26 -64.11 15.96
CA HIS A 272 1.02 -64.24 17.20
C HIS A 272 2.42 -63.65 17.12
N SER A 273 3.09 -63.69 15.96
CA SER A 273 4.43 -63.11 15.78
C SER A 273 4.40 -61.58 15.82
N ILE A 274 3.37 -60.95 15.25
CA ILE A 274 3.20 -59.48 15.24
C ILE A 274 2.47 -58.94 16.49
N LYS A 275 1.89 -59.80 17.32
CA LYS A 275 1.19 -59.44 18.58
C LYS A 275 1.96 -58.46 19.46
N PRO A 276 3.29 -58.56 19.66
CA PRO A 276 4.05 -57.59 20.46
C PRO A 276 3.97 -56.16 19.93
N LEU A 277 3.78 -55.98 18.62
CA LEU A 277 3.68 -54.66 17.97
C LEU A 277 2.32 -53.98 18.23
N PHE A 278 1.33 -54.72 18.72
CA PHE A 278 -0.02 -54.22 19.01
C PHE A 278 -0.17 -53.62 20.41
N ALA A 279 0.93 -53.51 21.17
CA ALA A 279 0.90 -52.91 22.50
C ALA A 279 0.23 -51.51 22.48
N ASN A 280 -0.74 -51.30 23.37
CA ASN A 280 -1.54 -50.07 23.47
C ASN A 280 -2.41 -49.73 22.25
N LYS A 281 -2.72 -50.70 21.39
CA LYS A 281 -3.58 -50.51 20.20
C LYS A 281 -4.80 -51.41 20.27
N SER A 282 -5.89 -50.92 19.70
CA SER A 282 -7.09 -51.73 19.50
C SER A 282 -6.87 -52.65 18.31
N VAL A 283 -7.07 -53.95 18.50
CA VAL A 283 -6.95 -54.97 17.44
C VAL A 283 -8.33 -55.55 17.15
N MET A 284 -8.65 -55.74 15.87
CA MET A 284 -9.82 -56.47 15.43
C MET A 284 -9.41 -57.41 14.31
N VAL A 285 -9.83 -58.67 14.42
CA VAL A 285 -9.57 -59.70 13.42
C VAL A 285 -10.79 -59.78 12.52
N VAL A 286 -10.57 -59.66 11.22
CA VAL A 286 -11.61 -59.63 10.20
C VAL A 286 -11.44 -60.87 9.35
N ILE A 287 -12.40 -61.78 9.44
CA ILE A 287 -12.46 -62.96 8.58
C ILE A 287 -13.15 -62.53 7.29
N ASN A 288 -12.39 -62.50 6.19
CA ASN A 288 -12.86 -62.10 4.88
C ASN A 288 -13.18 -63.32 4.00
N LYS A 289 -13.88 -63.09 2.87
CA LYS A 289 -14.34 -64.12 1.92
C LYS A 289 -15.33 -65.13 2.52
N THR A 290 -16.22 -64.67 3.40
CA THR A 290 -17.26 -65.51 4.02
C THR A 290 -18.33 -65.99 3.03
N ASP A 291 -18.31 -65.49 1.81
CA ASP A 291 -19.08 -66.04 0.68
C ASP A 291 -18.64 -67.45 0.27
N ILE A 292 -17.41 -67.86 0.62
CA ILE A 292 -16.85 -69.17 0.27
C ILE A 292 -16.93 -70.13 1.46
N ILE A 293 -16.37 -69.75 2.61
CA ILE A 293 -16.36 -70.55 3.84
C ILE A 293 -16.69 -69.65 5.02
N ARG A 294 -17.70 -70.02 5.82
CA ARG A 294 -18.02 -69.32 7.06
C ARG A 294 -17.27 -69.95 8.24
N PRO A 295 -17.03 -69.20 9.33
CA PRO A 295 -16.39 -69.77 10.52
C PRO A 295 -17.13 -70.96 11.14
N GLU A 296 -18.44 -71.06 10.90
CA GLU A 296 -19.31 -72.15 11.38
C GLU A 296 -19.09 -73.46 10.61
N ASP A 297 -18.57 -73.38 9.38
CA ASP A 297 -18.36 -74.52 8.48
C ASP A 297 -16.95 -75.12 8.60
N LEU A 298 -16.17 -74.70 9.60
CA LEU A 298 -14.80 -75.15 9.82
C LEU A 298 -14.73 -76.47 10.62
N ASP A 299 -13.73 -77.29 10.29
CA ASP A 299 -13.36 -78.47 11.06
C ASP A 299 -12.92 -78.09 12.50
N GLU A 300 -13.10 -78.99 13.47
CA GLU A 300 -12.80 -78.75 14.88
C GLU A 300 -11.35 -78.27 15.13
N GLU A 301 -10.36 -78.84 14.42
CA GLU A 301 -8.95 -78.44 14.53
C GLU A 301 -8.73 -76.98 14.10
N ARG A 302 -9.39 -76.55 13.01
CA ARG A 302 -9.27 -75.19 12.47
C ARG A 302 -10.06 -74.19 13.32
N ALA A 303 -11.19 -74.62 13.88
CA ALA A 303 -11.95 -73.83 14.84
C ALA A 303 -11.11 -73.53 16.10
N GLN A 304 -10.36 -74.52 16.62
CA GLN A 304 -9.45 -74.33 17.77
C GLN A 304 -8.36 -73.28 17.48
N LEU A 305 -7.83 -73.24 16.24
CA LEU A 305 -6.87 -72.21 15.84
C LEU A 305 -7.48 -70.79 15.90
N LEU A 306 -8.75 -70.63 15.51
CA LEU A 306 -9.45 -69.33 15.65
C LEU A 306 -9.75 -68.98 17.11
N GLU A 307 -10.04 -69.97 17.94
CA GLU A 307 -10.23 -69.77 19.38
C GLU A 307 -8.95 -69.23 20.04
N SER A 308 -7.78 -69.72 19.65
CA SER A 308 -6.50 -69.22 20.16
C SER A 308 -6.28 -67.70 19.92
N VAL A 309 -6.85 -67.18 18.83
CA VAL A 309 -6.83 -65.74 18.50
C VAL A 309 -7.84 -64.97 19.37
N LYS A 310 -8.99 -65.59 19.66
CA LYS A 310 -10.06 -65.02 20.49
C LYS A 310 -9.68 -64.94 21.97
N GLU A 311 -8.86 -65.86 22.47
CA GLU A 311 -8.33 -65.84 23.84
C GLU A 311 -7.42 -64.64 24.12
N VAL A 312 -6.91 -63.97 23.08
CA VAL A 312 -6.07 -62.79 23.25
C VAL A 312 -6.91 -61.62 23.75
N PRO A 313 -6.56 -61.03 24.91
CA PRO A 313 -7.38 -60.00 25.55
C PRO A 313 -7.50 -58.76 24.65
N GLY A 314 -8.74 -58.30 24.46
CA GLY A 314 -9.04 -57.11 23.67
C GLY A 314 -9.11 -57.33 22.15
N VAL A 315 -8.95 -58.57 21.68
CA VAL A 315 -9.20 -58.95 20.28
C VAL A 315 -10.68 -59.27 20.09
N GLU A 316 -11.23 -58.84 18.96
CA GLU A 316 -12.60 -59.12 18.58
C GLU A 316 -12.61 -59.64 17.15
N ILE A 317 -13.41 -60.67 16.88
CA ILE A 317 -13.51 -61.31 15.57
C ILE A 317 -14.82 -60.88 14.93
N MET A 318 -14.75 -60.47 13.66
CA MET A 318 -15.91 -60.13 12.83
C MET A 318 -15.76 -60.80 11.46
N THR A 319 -16.87 -61.16 10.84
CA THR A 319 -16.91 -61.70 9.48
C THR A 319 -17.26 -60.61 8.46
N SER A 320 -16.74 -60.73 7.25
CA SER A 320 -17.05 -59.86 6.12
C SER A 320 -16.89 -60.57 4.79
N SER A 321 -17.64 -60.14 3.78
CA SER A 321 -17.34 -60.45 2.38
C SER A 321 -17.22 -59.16 1.61
N CYS A 322 -15.99 -58.82 1.20
CA CYS A 322 -15.74 -57.65 0.36
C CYS A 322 -16.27 -57.82 -1.07
N GLN A 323 -16.49 -59.06 -1.52
CA GLN A 323 -17.00 -59.36 -2.86
C GLN A 323 -18.52 -59.13 -2.96
N LEU A 324 -19.26 -59.53 -1.92
CA LEU A 324 -20.72 -59.30 -1.82
C LEU A 324 -21.09 -58.02 -1.08
N GLU A 325 -20.09 -57.28 -0.58
CA GLU A 325 -20.25 -56.10 0.28
C GLU A 325 -21.02 -56.37 1.59
N GLU A 326 -21.04 -57.62 2.05
CA GLU A 326 -21.71 -58.06 3.28
C GLU A 326 -20.84 -57.76 4.52
N ASN A 327 -21.44 -57.17 5.56
CA ASN A 327 -20.82 -56.79 6.85
C ASN A 327 -19.59 -55.85 6.80
N VAL A 328 -19.20 -55.37 5.61
CA VAL A 328 -18.05 -54.45 5.44
C VAL A 328 -18.23 -53.16 6.25
N MET A 329 -19.42 -52.58 6.21
CA MET A 329 -19.74 -51.32 6.89
C MET A 329 -19.84 -51.50 8.41
N GLU A 330 -20.32 -52.65 8.87
CA GLU A 330 -20.39 -52.97 10.30
C GLU A 330 -19.00 -53.10 10.91
N VAL A 331 -18.12 -53.85 10.24
CA VAL A 331 -16.70 -53.98 10.59
C VAL A 331 -16.05 -52.59 10.69
N ARG A 332 -16.25 -51.74 9.67
CA ARG A 332 -15.74 -50.36 9.68
C ARG A 332 -16.27 -49.56 10.88
N ASN A 333 -17.58 -49.59 11.11
CA ASN A 333 -18.22 -48.82 12.19
C ASN A 333 -17.69 -49.26 13.56
N LYS A 334 -17.61 -50.56 13.80
CA LYS A 334 -17.12 -51.16 15.04
C LYS A 334 -15.65 -50.85 15.29
N ALA A 335 -14.80 -50.94 14.26
CA ALA A 335 -13.41 -50.53 14.32
C ALA A 335 -13.26 -49.05 14.72
N CYS A 336 -14.07 -48.18 14.11
CA CYS A 336 -14.07 -46.75 14.41
C CYS A 336 -14.51 -46.48 15.85
N GLU A 337 -15.54 -47.16 16.35
CA GLU A 337 -16.01 -47.02 17.72
C GLU A 337 -15.00 -47.48 18.74
N LYS A 338 -14.37 -48.64 18.51
CA LYS A 338 -13.28 -49.15 19.36
C LYS A 338 -12.11 -48.18 19.43
N LEU A 339 -11.71 -47.59 18.29
CA LEU A 339 -10.68 -46.56 18.23
C LEU A 339 -11.10 -45.28 18.98
N LEU A 340 -12.35 -44.85 18.83
CA LEU A 340 -12.87 -43.66 19.49
C LEU A 340 -12.92 -43.86 21.01
N ALA A 341 -13.38 -45.01 21.49
CA ALA A 341 -13.42 -45.36 22.91
C ALA A 341 -12.01 -45.29 23.53
N SER A 342 -11.04 -46.01 22.96
CA SER A 342 -9.64 -45.98 23.41
C SER A 342 -9.04 -44.56 23.38
N ARG A 343 -9.37 -43.76 22.36
CA ARG A 343 -8.91 -42.36 22.29
C ARG A 343 -9.59 -41.45 23.30
N ILE A 344 -10.87 -41.65 23.59
CA ILE A 344 -11.61 -40.90 24.60
C ILE A 344 -11.03 -41.23 25.98
N GLU A 345 -10.81 -42.49 26.31
CA GLU A 345 -10.17 -42.90 27.57
C GLU A 345 -8.79 -42.26 27.77
N ASN A 346 -7.95 -42.28 26.73
CA ASN A 346 -6.63 -41.64 26.77
C ASN A 346 -6.72 -40.11 26.89
N LYS A 347 -7.75 -39.48 26.33
CA LYS A 347 -8.02 -38.05 26.53
C LYS A 347 -8.56 -37.77 27.94
N LEU A 348 -9.37 -38.65 28.50
CA LEU A 348 -9.93 -38.55 29.86
C LEU A 348 -8.83 -38.65 30.93
N LYS A 349 -7.73 -39.37 30.66
CA LYS A 349 -6.52 -39.36 31.51
C LYS A 349 -5.83 -38.00 31.57
N SER A 350 -6.05 -37.10 30.60
CA SER A 350 -5.41 -35.79 30.51
C SER A 350 -6.34 -34.67 31.01
N GLN A 351 -6.24 -34.34 32.30
CA GLN A 351 -7.08 -33.33 32.96
C GLN A 351 -7.00 -31.93 32.28
N SER A 352 -5.82 -31.49 31.86
CA SER A 352 -5.64 -30.17 31.24
C SER A 352 -6.42 -30.00 29.93
N ARG A 353 -6.47 -31.04 29.09
CA ARG A 353 -7.19 -31.00 27.82
C ARG A 353 -8.70 -31.01 28.02
N ILE A 354 -9.17 -31.72 29.04
CA ILE A 354 -10.61 -31.81 29.36
C ILE A 354 -11.09 -30.46 29.87
N ASN A 355 -10.38 -29.86 30.83
CA ASN A 355 -10.77 -28.57 31.41
C ASN A 355 -10.94 -27.48 30.36
N ASN A 356 -10.09 -27.46 29.32
CA ASN A 356 -10.20 -26.52 28.21
C ASN A 356 -11.44 -26.74 27.31
N VAL A 357 -12.03 -27.93 27.33
CA VAL A 357 -13.14 -28.34 26.45
C VAL A 357 -14.45 -28.53 27.21
N LEU A 358 -14.45 -28.61 28.54
CA LEU A 358 -15.65 -28.79 29.37
C LEU A 358 -16.75 -27.77 29.03
N ASN A 359 -16.38 -26.50 28.86
CA ASN A 359 -17.33 -25.43 28.50
C ASN A 359 -18.03 -25.67 27.15
N LYS A 360 -17.42 -26.44 26.24
CA LYS A 360 -18.01 -26.77 24.92
C LYS A 360 -18.91 -28.00 24.95
N ILE A 361 -18.70 -28.90 25.89
CA ILE A 361 -19.48 -30.14 26.04
C ILE A 361 -20.75 -29.87 26.85
N HIS A 362 -20.73 -28.86 27.72
CA HIS A 362 -21.85 -28.48 28.56
C HIS A 362 -23.01 -27.91 27.73
N VAL A 363 -24.12 -28.66 27.65
CA VAL A 363 -25.39 -28.17 27.12
C VAL A 363 -26.13 -27.48 28.25
N ALA A 364 -26.24 -26.15 28.17
CA ALA A 364 -26.93 -25.36 29.18
C ALA A 364 -28.44 -25.66 29.16
N GLN A 365 -28.96 -26.09 30.30
CA GLN A 365 -30.40 -26.24 30.51
C GLN A 365 -30.98 -24.92 31.01
N PRO A 366 -31.88 -24.26 30.25
CA PRO A 366 -32.46 -22.99 30.68
C PRO A 366 -33.34 -23.19 31.91
N GLN A 367 -33.10 -22.39 32.95
CA GLN A 367 -34.00 -22.35 34.12
C GLN A 367 -35.23 -21.51 33.78
N ALA A 368 -36.41 -21.97 34.22
CA ALA A 368 -37.65 -21.21 34.06
C ALA A 368 -37.59 -19.94 34.93
N ARG A 369 -37.69 -18.76 34.30
CA ARG A 369 -37.68 -17.46 34.97
C ARG A 369 -39.09 -16.97 35.30
N ASP A 370 -39.98 -17.02 34.32
CA ASP A 370 -41.38 -16.55 34.39
C ASP A 370 -42.29 -17.56 33.65
N ASP A 371 -43.61 -17.48 33.85
CA ASP A 371 -44.60 -18.38 33.21
C ASP A 371 -44.90 -18.05 31.73
N VAL A 372 -44.11 -17.18 31.09
CA VAL A 372 -44.28 -16.80 29.68
C VAL A 372 -43.64 -17.83 28.75
N LYS A 373 -44.49 -18.54 27.99
CA LYS A 373 -44.06 -19.53 26.98
C LYS A 373 -43.52 -18.83 25.73
N ARG A 374 -42.21 -18.99 25.48
CA ARG A 374 -41.52 -18.48 24.28
C ARG A 374 -41.29 -19.63 23.29
N THR A 375 -42.33 -19.99 22.55
CA THR A 375 -42.25 -21.05 21.54
C THR A 375 -41.58 -20.53 20.25
N PRO A 376 -40.89 -21.40 19.48
CA PRO A 376 -40.37 -21.02 18.17
C PRO A 376 -41.54 -20.74 17.21
N PHE A 377 -41.56 -19.56 16.60
CA PHE A 377 -42.54 -19.21 15.58
C PHE A 377 -42.10 -19.74 14.21
N ILE A 378 -42.62 -20.92 13.84
CA ILE A 378 -42.42 -21.52 12.52
C ILE A 378 -43.72 -21.34 11.72
N PRO A 379 -43.75 -20.47 10.68
CA PRO A 379 -44.93 -20.26 9.85
C PRO A 379 -45.44 -21.55 9.21
N GLU A 380 -46.75 -21.68 9.03
CA GLU A 380 -47.38 -22.88 8.45
C GLU A 380 -46.90 -23.15 7.02
N SER A 381 -46.67 -22.09 6.24
CA SER A 381 -46.12 -22.16 4.89
C SER A 381 -44.74 -22.84 4.84
N VAL A 382 -43.92 -22.66 5.87
CA VAL A 382 -42.58 -23.28 5.97
C VAL A 382 -42.67 -24.73 6.45
N LYS A 383 -43.59 -25.03 7.38
CA LYS A 383 -43.80 -26.42 7.86
C LYS A 383 -44.21 -27.36 6.75
N ASN A 384 -45.05 -26.89 5.82
CA ASN A 384 -45.56 -27.68 4.71
C ASN A 384 -44.69 -27.56 3.45
N LEU A 385 -43.61 -26.78 3.49
CA LEU A 385 -42.74 -26.57 2.34
C LEU A 385 -42.00 -27.88 2.00
N LYS A 386 -42.22 -28.40 0.79
CA LYS A 386 -41.44 -29.52 0.27
C LYS A 386 -39.97 -29.11 0.13
N LYS A 387 -39.06 -30.04 0.41
CA LYS A 387 -37.63 -29.82 0.21
C LYS A 387 -37.36 -29.54 -1.28
N TYR A 388 -36.55 -28.53 -1.55
CA TYR A 388 -36.17 -28.18 -2.91
C TYR A 388 -35.38 -29.32 -3.55
N ASP A 389 -35.82 -29.74 -4.74
CA ASP A 389 -35.15 -30.73 -5.57
C ASP A 389 -34.75 -30.11 -6.92
N PRO A 390 -33.46 -30.07 -7.28
CA PRO A 390 -33.02 -29.53 -8.56
C PRO A 390 -33.55 -30.28 -9.78
N GLU A 391 -33.92 -31.56 -9.65
CA GLU A 391 -34.37 -32.41 -10.77
C GLU A 391 -35.89 -32.34 -11.03
N ASP A 392 -36.66 -31.71 -10.14
CA ASP A 392 -38.10 -31.55 -10.32
C ASP A 392 -38.41 -30.52 -11.44
N PRO A 393 -39.17 -30.89 -12.51
CA PRO A 393 -39.56 -29.96 -13.57
C PRO A 393 -40.39 -28.78 -13.08
N ASN A 394 -41.17 -28.96 -12.01
CA ASN A 394 -42.03 -27.92 -11.42
C ASN A 394 -41.34 -27.18 -10.26
N ARG A 395 -40.01 -27.30 -10.14
CA ARG A 395 -39.25 -26.58 -9.12
C ARG A 395 -39.41 -25.07 -9.27
N ARG A 396 -39.35 -24.37 -8.14
CA ARG A 396 -39.26 -22.91 -8.12
C ARG A 396 -37.99 -22.47 -8.85
N LYS A 397 -38.12 -21.67 -9.91
CA LYS A 397 -36.96 -21.07 -10.59
C LYS A 397 -36.18 -20.16 -9.62
N LEU A 398 -34.87 -20.37 -9.54
CA LEU A 398 -33.97 -19.52 -8.76
C LEU A 398 -33.48 -18.36 -9.64
N ALA A 399 -33.04 -17.27 -9.01
CA ALA A 399 -32.47 -16.13 -9.73
C ALA A 399 -31.27 -16.52 -10.62
N ARG A 400 -30.49 -17.53 -10.19
CA ARG A 400 -29.37 -18.09 -10.97
C ARG A 400 -29.83 -18.84 -12.23
N ASP A 401 -30.99 -19.48 -12.19
CA ASP A 401 -31.56 -20.14 -13.37
C ASP A 401 -32.00 -19.07 -14.39
N ILE A 402 -32.64 -17.99 -13.90
CA ILE A 402 -33.05 -16.84 -14.73
C ILE A 402 -31.84 -16.15 -15.36
N GLU A 403 -30.75 -15.97 -14.59
CA GLU A 403 -29.50 -15.43 -15.10
C GLU A 403 -28.93 -16.32 -16.22
N ALA A 404 -28.91 -17.64 -16.03
CA ALA A 404 -28.42 -18.59 -17.03
C ALA A 404 -29.28 -18.61 -18.30
N GLU A 405 -30.61 -18.53 -18.18
CA GLU A 405 -31.55 -18.43 -19.30
C GLU A 405 -31.35 -17.14 -20.10
N ASN A 406 -31.03 -16.02 -19.44
CA ASN A 406 -30.90 -14.69 -20.05
C ASN A 406 -29.47 -14.32 -20.48
N GLY A 407 -28.63 -15.30 -20.80
CA GLY A 407 -27.29 -15.08 -21.37
C GLY A 407 -26.13 -15.08 -20.37
N GLY A 408 -26.41 -15.37 -19.10
CA GLY A 408 -25.38 -15.62 -18.08
C GLY A 408 -24.67 -14.36 -17.56
N ALA A 409 -23.57 -14.61 -16.84
CA ALA A 409 -22.82 -13.58 -16.14
C ALA A 409 -22.25 -12.53 -17.11
N GLY A 410 -22.61 -11.27 -16.89
CA GLY A 410 -22.15 -10.13 -17.68
C GLY A 410 -23.11 -9.68 -18.78
N VAL A 411 -24.14 -10.47 -19.12
CA VAL A 411 -25.21 -10.10 -20.07
C VAL A 411 -26.50 -9.77 -19.33
N PHE A 412 -26.90 -10.62 -18.40
CA PHE A 412 -28.10 -10.39 -17.58
C PHE A 412 -27.79 -9.40 -16.45
N ASN A 413 -28.60 -8.34 -16.32
CA ASN A 413 -28.56 -7.43 -15.18
C ASN A 413 -29.71 -7.75 -14.22
N VAL A 414 -29.38 -7.94 -12.94
CA VAL A 414 -30.38 -8.28 -11.92
C VAL A 414 -31.17 -7.02 -11.57
N ASN A 415 -32.47 -7.03 -11.81
CA ASN A 415 -33.34 -5.97 -11.32
C ASN A 415 -33.60 -6.16 -9.81
N LEU A 416 -33.15 -5.20 -9.01
CA LEU A 416 -33.31 -5.23 -7.55
C LEU A 416 -34.75 -4.89 -7.12
N LYS A 417 -35.53 -4.21 -7.97
CA LYS A 417 -36.86 -3.69 -7.65
C LYS A 417 -37.98 -4.71 -7.88
N ASP A 418 -37.74 -5.78 -8.65
CA ASP A 418 -38.76 -6.78 -9.04
C ASP A 418 -39.51 -7.40 -7.83
N LYS A 419 -38.83 -7.56 -6.70
CA LYS A 419 -39.35 -8.24 -5.51
C LYS A 419 -39.87 -7.29 -4.43
N TYR A 420 -39.95 -5.99 -4.71
CA TYR A 420 -40.57 -5.06 -3.77
C TYR A 420 -42.06 -5.40 -3.62
N LEU A 421 -42.59 -5.18 -2.42
CA LEU A 421 -44.01 -5.33 -2.12
C LEU A 421 -44.51 -3.90 -1.84
N LEU A 422 -45.03 -3.26 -2.88
CA LEU A 422 -45.60 -1.92 -2.83
C LEU A 422 -47.12 -2.02 -2.95
N GLU A 423 -47.83 -0.93 -2.67
CA GLU A 423 -49.29 -0.88 -2.81
C GLU A 423 -49.70 -1.07 -4.28
N ASP A 424 -49.02 -0.36 -5.19
CA ASP A 424 -49.15 -0.54 -6.64
C ASP A 424 -47.86 -1.14 -7.24
N ASP A 425 -48.03 -2.16 -8.09
CA ASP A 425 -46.91 -2.85 -8.75
C ASP A 425 -46.19 -1.99 -9.80
N GLU A 426 -46.86 -0.98 -10.36
CA GLU A 426 -46.29 -0.08 -11.37
C GLU A 426 -45.16 0.79 -10.78
N TRP A 427 -45.30 1.21 -9.51
CA TRP A 427 -44.31 2.04 -8.80
C TRP A 427 -42.94 1.38 -8.64
N LYS A 428 -42.85 0.06 -8.84
CA LYS A 428 -41.57 -0.66 -8.77
C LYS A 428 -40.55 -0.13 -9.78
N ASN A 429 -41.00 0.31 -10.95
CA ASN A 429 -40.11 0.76 -12.01
C ASN A 429 -39.91 2.28 -12.04
N ASP A 430 -40.59 3.03 -11.16
CA ASP A 430 -40.47 4.47 -11.11
C ASP A 430 -39.07 4.93 -10.70
N ILE A 431 -38.65 6.05 -11.28
CA ILE A 431 -37.36 6.68 -11.02
C ILE A 431 -37.59 7.76 -9.97
N MET A 432 -37.21 7.46 -8.73
CA MET A 432 -37.26 8.42 -7.64
C MET A 432 -36.09 9.41 -7.76
N PRO A 433 -36.34 10.73 -7.78
CA PRO A 433 -35.27 11.71 -7.76
C PRO A 433 -34.57 11.70 -6.40
N GLU A 434 -33.24 11.61 -6.40
CA GLU A 434 -32.46 11.63 -5.14
C GLU A 434 -32.07 13.04 -4.71
N ILE A 435 -31.75 13.90 -5.68
CA ILE A 435 -31.24 15.26 -5.46
C ILE A 435 -32.04 16.25 -6.31
N LEU A 436 -32.46 17.35 -5.68
CA LEU A 436 -33.11 18.50 -6.32
C LEU A 436 -32.46 19.78 -5.78
N ASP A 437 -31.94 20.62 -6.70
CA ASP A 437 -31.33 21.93 -6.37
C ASP A 437 -30.27 21.90 -5.25
N GLY A 438 -29.46 20.85 -5.21
CA GLY A 438 -28.39 20.67 -4.22
C GLY A 438 -28.86 20.15 -2.86
N LYS A 439 -30.14 19.80 -2.70
CA LYS A 439 -30.72 19.17 -1.52
C LYS A 439 -31.15 17.73 -1.83
N ASN A 440 -31.17 16.86 -0.82
CA ASN A 440 -31.68 15.49 -1.00
C ASN A 440 -33.20 15.47 -0.88
N VAL A 441 -33.87 14.75 -1.77
CA VAL A 441 -35.34 14.60 -1.73
C VAL A 441 -35.78 13.77 -0.52
N TYR A 442 -34.97 12.79 -0.11
CA TYR A 442 -35.23 11.94 1.07
C TYR A 442 -35.44 12.73 2.36
N ASP A 443 -34.78 13.88 2.50
CA ASP A 443 -34.87 14.72 3.70
C ASP A 443 -36.26 15.38 3.84
N PHE A 444 -37.08 15.36 2.78
CA PHE A 444 -38.41 15.95 2.71
C PHE A 444 -39.55 14.90 2.61
N LEU A 445 -39.25 13.60 2.73
CA LEU A 445 -40.25 12.55 2.75
C LEU A 445 -40.93 12.48 4.13
N ASP A 446 -42.11 13.10 4.22
CA ASP A 446 -42.93 13.13 5.42
C ASP A 446 -44.41 12.93 5.03
N PRO A 447 -45.14 11.97 5.63
CA PRO A 447 -46.58 11.81 5.40
C PRO A 447 -47.40 13.10 5.60
N GLU A 448 -46.91 14.04 6.41
CA GLU A 448 -47.59 15.30 6.75
C GLU A 448 -47.02 16.54 6.02
N ILE A 449 -46.17 16.35 4.99
CA ILE A 449 -45.46 17.47 4.33
C ILE A 449 -46.41 18.54 3.75
N ALA A 450 -47.57 18.14 3.22
CA ALA A 450 -48.55 19.06 2.64
C ALA A 450 -49.15 20.00 3.70
N ALA A 451 -49.41 19.49 4.91
CA ALA A 451 -49.94 20.30 6.01
C ALA A 451 -48.87 21.31 6.51
N LYS A 452 -47.60 20.89 6.56
CA LYS A 452 -46.49 21.78 6.93
C LYS A 452 -46.24 22.88 5.90
N LEU A 453 -46.36 22.55 4.61
CA LEU A 453 -46.23 23.53 3.54
C LEU A 453 -47.34 24.58 3.63
N GLN A 454 -48.59 24.15 3.81
CA GLN A 454 -49.72 25.05 3.96
C GLN A 454 -49.55 26.02 5.14
N ALA A 455 -49.10 25.52 6.30
CA ALA A 455 -48.85 26.38 7.47
C ALA A 455 -47.73 27.42 7.22
N LEU A 456 -46.72 27.06 6.44
CA LEU A 456 -45.61 27.96 6.08
C LEU A 456 -46.06 29.01 5.07
N GLU A 457 -46.87 28.63 4.09
CA GLU A 457 -47.49 29.56 3.13
C GLU A 457 -48.39 30.57 3.85
N GLU A 458 -49.21 30.13 4.81
CA GLU A 458 -50.02 31.02 5.66
C GLU A 458 -49.15 31.98 6.52
N GLU A 459 -47.99 31.52 6.98
CA GLU A 459 -47.03 32.35 7.72
C GLU A 459 -46.35 33.40 6.82
N GLU A 460 -45.90 33.02 5.62
CA GLU A 460 -45.32 33.95 4.64
C GLU A 460 -46.34 34.99 4.16
N GLU A 461 -47.58 34.59 3.87
CA GLU A 461 -48.65 35.54 3.53
C GLU A 461 -48.90 36.55 4.66
N LYS A 462 -48.77 36.11 5.91
CA LYS A 462 -48.89 37.01 7.06
C LYS A 462 -47.70 37.99 7.13
N LEU A 463 -46.48 37.51 6.91
CA LEU A 463 -45.26 38.33 6.90
C LEU A 463 -45.25 39.36 5.75
N GLU A 464 -45.74 38.98 4.57
CA GLU A 464 -45.92 39.89 3.43
C GLU A 464 -46.96 40.97 3.75
N ASN A 465 -48.09 40.61 4.36
CA ASN A 465 -49.10 41.58 4.79
C ASN A 465 -48.60 42.53 5.89
N GLU A 466 -47.67 42.07 6.73
CA GLU A 466 -46.99 42.90 7.74
C GLU A 466 -45.91 43.81 7.11
N GLY A 467 -45.62 43.66 5.82
CA GLY A 467 -44.72 44.54 5.06
C GLY A 467 -43.23 44.24 5.23
N PHE A 468 -42.86 43.06 5.74
CA PHE A 468 -41.47 42.71 6.09
C PHE A 468 -40.48 42.80 4.91
N TYR A 469 -40.95 42.54 3.68
CA TYR A 469 -40.12 42.57 2.48
C TYR A 469 -40.14 43.90 1.72
N ASN A 470 -40.84 44.92 2.23
CA ASN A 470 -40.75 46.27 1.65
C ASN A 470 -39.40 46.88 2.05
N SER A 471 -38.59 47.25 1.06
CA SER A 471 -37.38 48.04 1.31
C SER A 471 -37.78 49.48 1.59
N ASP A 472 -37.54 49.96 2.82
CA ASP A 472 -37.64 51.37 3.17
C ASP A 472 -36.52 52.14 2.44
N ASP A 473 -36.72 52.45 1.16
CA ASP A 473 -36.00 53.51 0.45
C ASP A 473 -36.55 54.88 0.89
N GLU A 474 -36.73 55.09 2.20
CA GLU A 474 -36.88 56.43 2.75
C GLU A 474 -35.49 57.07 2.71
N GLU A 475 -35.32 57.98 1.74
CA GLU A 475 -34.20 58.92 1.65
C GLU A 475 -33.80 59.34 3.06
N GLU A 476 -32.57 58.99 3.48
CA GLU A 476 -32.03 59.30 4.81
C GLU A 476 -32.01 60.83 5.04
N ILE A 477 -33.14 61.38 5.48
CA ILE A 477 -33.26 62.71 6.09
C ILE A 477 -32.59 62.56 7.46
N TYR A 478 -31.28 62.73 7.47
CA TYR A 478 -30.47 62.64 8.68
C TYR A 478 -30.77 63.84 9.59
N ASP A 479 -31.62 63.58 10.57
CA ASP A 479 -31.93 64.36 11.78
C ASP A 479 -31.59 65.87 11.71
N GLY A 480 -32.55 66.64 11.19
CA GLY A 480 -32.58 68.10 11.31
C GLY A 480 -32.00 68.91 10.16
N PHE A 481 -31.56 68.29 9.06
CA PHE A 481 -31.04 68.97 7.86
C PHE A 481 -31.83 68.57 6.60
N GLU A 482 -32.11 69.53 5.71
CA GLU A 482 -32.77 69.26 4.43
C GLU A 482 -31.85 68.45 3.48
N ALA A 483 -32.41 67.70 2.53
CA ALA A 483 -31.63 66.88 1.57
C ALA A 483 -30.57 67.71 0.82
N SER A 484 -30.87 68.97 0.48
CA SER A 484 -29.87 69.86 -0.12
C SER A 484 -28.75 70.23 0.83
N GLU A 485 -29.02 70.34 2.14
CA GLU A 485 -28.01 70.68 3.14
C GLU A 485 -27.03 69.52 3.37
N VAL A 486 -27.51 68.28 3.35
CA VAL A 486 -26.66 67.08 3.46
C VAL A 486 -25.71 66.98 2.26
N ASP A 487 -26.22 67.25 1.06
CA ASP A 487 -25.39 67.30 -0.15
C ASP A 487 -24.42 68.48 -0.13
N ASP A 488 -24.85 69.66 0.34
CA ASP A 488 -23.99 70.83 0.57
C ASP A 488 -22.84 70.51 1.55
N ILE A 489 -23.13 69.75 2.61
CA ILE A 489 -22.13 69.31 3.59
C ILE A 489 -21.14 68.35 2.93
N LYS A 490 -21.62 67.40 2.11
CA LYS A 490 -20.74 66.48 1.36
C LYS A 490 -19.83 67.25 0.39
N GLU A 491 -20.37 68.24 -0.33
CA GLU A 491 -19.60 69.09 -1.24
C GLU A 491 -18.56 69.94 -0.51
N LYS A 492 -18.93 70.61 0.59
CA LYS A 492 -18.02 71.39 1.44
C LYS A 492 -16.92 70.50 2.03
N ALA A 493 -17.26 69.30 2.49
CA ALA A 493 -16.30 68.33 3.01
C ALA A 493 -15.30 67.89 1.91
N ALA A 494 -15.77 67.67 0.69
CA ALA A 494 -14.91 67.37 -0.45
C ALA A 494 -13.96 68.54 -0.79
N TRP A 495 -14.47 69.78 -0.76
CA TRP A 495 -13.67 70.99 -0.98
C TRP A 495 -12.55 71.15 0.06
N ILE A 496 -12.86 70.96 1.35
CA ILE A 496 -11.88 71.04 2.45
C ILE A 496 -10.76 70.01 2.25
N ARG A 497 -11.12 68.75 1.94
CA ARG A 497 -10.13 67.68 1.68
C ARG A 497 -9.21 68.03 0.52
N ASN A 498 -9.75 68.59 -0.56
CA ASN A 498 -8.97 69.02 -1.72
C ASN A 498 -8.05 70.20 -1.37
N ARG A 499 -8.52 71.21 -0.64
CA ARG A 499 -7.70 72.34 -0.18
C ARG A 499 -6.55 71.86 0.70
N GLN A 500 -6.79 70.94 1.64
CA GLN A 500 -5.71 70.34 2.44
C GLN A 500 -4.66 69.62 1.59
N LYS A 501 -5.06 68.84 0.59
CA LYS A 501 -4.12 68.18 -0.33
C LYS A 501 -3.23 69.19 -1.05
N THR A 502 -3.78 70.32 -1.51
CA THR A 502 -2.97 71.39 -2.16
C THR A 502 -1.95 72.01 -1.22
N MET A 503 -2.32 72.27 0.04
CA MET A 503 -1.38 72.78 1.05
C MET A 503 -0.25 71.80 1.37
N ILE A 504 -0.57 70.50 1.46
CA ILE A 504 0.42 69.44 1.67
C ILE A 504 1.41 69.39 0.49
N ALA A 505 0.91 69.50 -0.74
CA ALA A 505 1.74 69.52 -1.94
C ALA A 505 2.66 70.76 -1.97
N GLU A 506 2.14 71.95 -1.66
CA GLU A 506 2.96 73.18 -1.60
C GLU A 506 4.05 73.09 -0.51
N ALA A 507 3.73 72.54 0.66
CA ALA A 507 4.68 72.32 1.75
C ALA A 507 5.79 71.32 1.35
N ARG A 508 5.45 70.26 0.59
CA ARG A 508 6.44 69.33 0.02
C ARG A 508 7.35 70.02 -0.99
N ASN A 509 6.80 70.88 -1.86
CA ASN A 509 7.60 71.66 -2.82
C ASN A 509 8.54 72.66 -2.13
N ARG A 510 8.16 73.27 -1.01
CA ARG A 510 9.09 74.09 -0.20
C ARG A 510 10.23 73.28 0.41
N LYS A 511 10.03 71.99 0.71
CA LYS A 511 11.06 71.09 1.23
C LYS A 511 12.02 70.55 0.17
N SER A 512 11.74 70.67 -1.14
CA SER A 512 12.65 70.18 -2.20
C SER A 512 13.87 71.09 -2.43
N LEU A 513 13.88 72.30 -1.87
CA LEU A 513 15.00 73.27 -1.93
C LEU A 513 16.17 72.95 -0.97
N LYS A 514 16.33 71.69 -0.55
CA LYS A 514 17.20 71.22 0.54
C LYS A 514 18.72 71.37 0.36
N ASN A 515 19.21 72.06 -0.67
CA ASN A 515 20.63 72.36 -0.85
C ASN A 515 20.95 73.87 -0.85
N LYS A 516 20.08 74.73 -0.30
CA LYS A 516 20.37 76.16 -0.05
C LYS A 516 19.80 76.64 1.28
N ALA A 517 20.43 77.64 1.90
CA ALA A 517 19.92 78.31 3.10
C ALA A 517 18.58 79.01 2.79
N ILE A 518 17.59 78.84 3.67
CA ILE A 518 16.27 79.47 3.53
C ILE A 518 16.39 80.97 3.82
N MET A 519 16.01 81.82 2.87
CA MET A 519 15.99 83.27 3.05
C MET A 519 14.92 83.66 4.11
N PRO A 520 15.25 84.51 5.10
CA PRO A 520 14.26 84.98 6.06
C PRO A 520 13.19 85.83 5.36
N ARG A 521 11.93 85.70 5.81
CA ARG A 521 10.78 86.42 5.25
C ARG A 521 10.95 87.94 5.24
N SER A 522 11.74 88.50 6.14
CA SER A 522 12.05 89.94 6.21
C SER A 522 12.87 90.47 5.03
N LYS A 523 13.60 89.61 4.31
CA LYS A 523 14.41 89.99 3.14
C LYS A 523 13.75 89.63 1.80
N LEU A 524 12.57 89.02 1.82
CA LEU A 524 11.82 88.65 0.62
C LEU A 524 10.77 89.71 0.33
N THR A 525 10.84 90.32 -0.86
CA THR A 525 9.79 91.22 -1.33
C THR A 525 8.56 90.39 -1.75
N LYS A 526 7.39 90.73 -1.22
CA LYS A 526 6.12 90.16 -1.67
C LYS A 526 5.37 91.20 -2.49
N SER A 527 4.83 90.77 -3.63
CA SER A 527 3.93 91.62 -4.42
C SER A 527 2.62 91.84 -3.66
N PHE A 528 2.14 93.08 -3.64
CA PHE A 528 0.87 93.45 -3.03
C PHE A 528 -0.28 92.64 -3.63
N GLY A 529 -0.33 92.50 -4.96
CA GLY A 529 -1.43 91.79 -5.64
C GLY A 529 -1.58 90.33 -5.21
N LYS A 530 -0.46 89.62 -4.94
CA LYS A 530 -0.52 88.23 -4.41
C LYS A 530 -1.01 88.16 -2.97
N MET A 531 -0.76 89.21 -2.19
CA MET A 531 -1.25 89.29 -0.81
C MET A 531 -2.73 89.63 -0.79
N GLU A 532 -3.15 90.55 -1.65
CA GLU A 532 -4.53 90.95 -1.86
C GLU A 532 -5.39 89.78 -2.33
N GLU A 533 -4.97 89.06 -3.38
CA GLU A 533 -5.68 87.89 -3.89
C GLU A 533 -5.85 86.78 -2.84
N HIS A 534 -4.84 86.58 -1.99
CA HIS A 534 -4.90 85.61 -0.90
C HIS A 534 -5.82 86.05 0.25
N MET A 535 -5.86 87.34 0.56
CA MET A 535 -6.72 87.87 1.62
C MET A 535 -8.18 88.02 1.17
N SER A 536 -8.41 88.34 -0.11
CA SER A 536 -9.74 88.38 -0.72
C SER A 536 -10.36 86.99 -0.82
N THR A 537 -9.57 85.97 -1.18
CA THR A 537 -10.03 84.56 -1.15
C THR A 537 -10.35 84.06 0.26
N LEU A 538 -9.85 84.72 1.31
CA LEU A 538 -10.21 84.45 2.72
C LEU A 538 -11.39 85.32 3.21
N GLY A 539 -11.91 86.23 2.37
CA GLY A 539 -13.07 87.05 2.69
C GLY A 539 -12.78 88.30 3.54
N HIS A 540 -11.52 88.75 3.61
CA HIS A 540 -11.19 89.99 4.32
C HIS A 540 -11.44 91.24 3.46
N ASP A 541 -11.94 92.31 4.09
CA ASP A 541 -12.12 93.61 3.42
C ASP A 541 -10.75 94.26 3.14
N MET A 542 -10.48 94.47 1.86
CA MET A 542 -9.20 94.97 1.35
C MET A 542 -9.17 96.49 1.22
N SER A 543 -10.29 97.18 1.46
CA SER A 543 -10.42 98.63 1.28
C SER A 543 -9.33 99.44 1.97
N ALA A 544 -9.03 99.16 3.24
CA ALA A 544 -7.99 99.87 4.01
C ALA A 544 -6.54 99.57 3.55
N LEU A 545 -6.30 98.37 2.98
CA LEU A 545 -4.99 97.95 2.46
C LEU A 545 -4.76 98.50 1.05
N GLN A 546 -5.78 98.45 0.20
CA GLN A 546 -5.82 99.11 -1.11
C GLN A 546 -5.68 100.62 -0.96
N ASP A 547 -6.31 101.25 0.04
CA ASP A 547 -6.11 102.68 0.32
C ASP A 547 -4.68 103.00 0.78
N LYS A 548 -4.04 102.11 1.53
CA LYS A 548 -2.61 102.24 1.89
C LYS A 548 -1.71 102.11 0.66
N GLN A 549 -2.00 101.17 -0.24
CA GLN A 549 -1.29 101.02 -1.50
C GLN A 549 -1.52 102.21 -2.43
N ASN A 550 -2.77 102.68 -2.56
CA ASN A 550 -3.15 103.84 -3.34
C ASN A 550 -2.54 105.12 -2.76
N ARG A 551 -2.42 105.25 -1.43
CA ARG A 551 -1.65 106.33 -0.78
C ARG A 551 -0.15 106.20 -1.06
N ALA A 552 0.43 105.01 -1.01
CA ALA A 552 1.84 104.79 -1.33
C ALA A 552 2.14 105.03 -2.83
N ALA A 553 1.24 104.62 -3.72
CA ALA A 553 1.29 104.87 -5.16
C ALA A 553 1.09 106.36 -5.49
N ARG A 554 0.25 107.08 -4.73
CA ARG A 554 0.16 108.55 -4.79
C ARG A 554 1.42 109.24 -4.24
N LYS A 555 2.08 108.67 -3.24
CA LYS A 555 3.33 109.21 -2.67
C LYS A 555 4.56 108.99 -3.57
N ASN A 556 4.57 107.88 -4.30
CA ASN A 556 5.56 107.56 -5.34
C ASN A 556 5.08 107.98 -6.75
N ARG A 557 4.07 108.86 -6.83
CA ARG A 557 3.67 109.47 -8.09
C ARG A 557 4.79 110.40 -8.52
N TYR A 558 5.30 110.18 -9.72
CA TYR A 558 6.29 111.04 -10.34
C TYR A 558 5.81 112.50 -10.33
N VAL A 559 6.63 113.40 -9.80
CA VAL A 559 6.42 114.85 -9.84
C VAL A 559 7.52 115.40 -10.72
N GLU A 560 7.16 115.97 -11.88
CA GLU A 560 8.10 116.68 -12.74
C GLU A 560 8.82 117.74 -11.92
N ARG A 561 10.14 117.57 -11.75
CA ARG A 561 11.01 118.67 -11.34
C ARG A 561 11.36 119.44 -12.61
N GLY A 562 11.61 120.74 -12.54
CA GLY A 562 11.94 121.59 -13.71
C GLY A 562 13.13 121.15 -14.57
N SER A 563 13.80 120.04 -14.23
CA SER A 563 14.72 119.30 -15.09
C SER A 563 14.05 118.42 -16.16
N ASP A 564 12.79 118.03 -16.01
CA ASP A 564 12.09 117.12 -16.94
C ASP A 564 11.47 117.82 -18.15
N VAL A 565 11.18 119.13 -18.06
CA VAL A 565 10.60 119.90 -19.16
C VAL A 565 11.66 120.42 -20.15
N VAL A 566 12.95 120.36 -19.77
CA VAL A 566 14.07 120.85 -20.60
C VAL A 566 14.83 119.71 -21.29
N PHE A 567 14.63 118.46 -20.85
CA PHE A 567 15.19 117.26 -21.48
C PHE A 567 14.11 116.23 -21.84
N GLY A 568 12.98 116.72 -22.33
CA GLY A 568 12.11 115.93 -23.18
C GLY A 568 12.89 115.54 -24.44
N ASP A 569 13.35 114.29 -24.47
CA ASP A 569 13.48 113.41 -25.65
C ASP A 569 14.74 112.50 -25.64
N GLN A 570 15.58 112.54 -24.59
CA GLN A 570 16.72 111.63 -24.46
C GLN A 570 16.92 111.21 -22.98
N ASP A 571 16.89 109.90 -22.72
CA ASP A 571 17.14 109.20 -21.44
C ASP A 571 15.97 108.95 -20.47
N ALA A 572 14.99 108.13 -20.90
CA ALA A 572 14.06 107.43 -20.01
C ALA A 572 14.67 106.15 -19.38
N LEU A 573 15.90 106.24 -18.87
CA LEU A 573 16.56 105.19 -18.07
C LEU A 573 17.28 105.87 -16.92
N THR A 574 16.56 106.24 -15.85
CA THR A 574 16.95 106.05 -14.44
C THR A 574 16.18 106.97 -13.47
N ALA A 575 15.20 106.39 -12.78
CA ALA A 575 14.79 106.74 -11.42
C ALA A 575 14.18 105.44 -10.83
N SER A 576 14.51 104.93 -9.64
CA SER A 576 14.93 105.55 -8.39
C SER A 576 15.78 104.61 -7.50
N THR A 577 16.60 105.26 -6.69
CA THR A 577 17.42 104.90 -5.50
C THR A 577 16.83 103.87 -4.51
N GLU A 578 17.59 103.14 -3.68
CA GLU A 578 18.41 103.65 -2.56
C GLU A 578 19.57 102.71 -2.13
N ASN A 579 20.61 103.31 -1.53
CA ASN A 579 21.80 102.75 -0.87
C ASN A 579 23.02 102.38 -1.74
N GLY A 580 24.06 103.20 -1.58
CA GLY A 580 25.44 102.89 -1.98
C GLY A 580 25.87 103.59 -3.27
N VAL A 581 26.93 104.41 -3.17
CA VAL A 581 27.66 104.96 -4.31
C VAL A 581 28.01 103.81 -5.27
N LYS A 582 27.33 103.73 -6.41
CA LYS A 582 27.77 102.84 -7.49
C LYS A 582 28.84 103.58 -8.27
N LEU A 583 30.04 102.99 -8.31
CA LEU A 583 31.09 103.35 -9.25
C LEU A 583 30.47 103.46 -10.65
N ARG A 584 30.80 104.54 -11.37
CA ARG A 584 30.59 104.64 -12.82
C ARG A 584 31.54 103.66 -13.52
N GLN A 585 31.22 102.37 -13.45
CA GLN A 585 31.78 101.38 -14.35
C GLN A 585 30.89 101.32 -15.59
N THR A 586 31.49 101.59 -16.73
CA THR A 586 30.94 101.27 -18.04
C THR A 586 30.64 99.76 -18.10
N ASP A 587 29.50 99.37 -18.67
CA ASP A 587 29.21 97.95 -18.88
C ASP A 587 30.29 97.37 -19.79
N ARG A 588 31.07 96.42 -19.28
CA ARG A 588 32.20 95.83 -19.99
C ARG A 588 31.79 95.15 -21.30
N LEU A 589 30.51 94.81 -21.46
CA LEU A 589 29.94 94.29 -22.72
C LEU A 589 29.74 95.39 -23.78
N LEU A 590 29.69 96.66 -23.37
CA LEU A 590 29.43 97.82 -24.22
C LEU A 590 30.68 98.64 -24.51
N ASP A 591 31.61 98.72 -23.56
CA ASP A 591 32.75 99.65 -23.59
C ASP A 591 33.77 99.41 -24.72
N GLY A 592 33.68 98.26 -25.40
CA GLY A 592 34.55 97.88 -26.52
C GLY A 592 33.86 97.80 -27.88
N VAL A 593 32.61 98.23 -28.01
CA VAL A 593 31.82 98.06 -29.25
C VAL A 593 31.31 99.41 -29.73
N ALA A 594 31.76 99.85 -30.90
CA ALA A 594 31.54 101.21 -31.39
C ALA A 594 30.08 101.53 -31.75
N ASP A 595 29.25 100.52 -32.07
CA ASP A 595 27.87 100.72 -32.53
C ASP A 595 26.95 99.54 -32.14
N GLY A 596 25.64 99.80 -32.06
CA GLY A 596 24.61 98.82 -31.71
C GLY A 596 24.52 97.64 -32.68
N SER A 597 24.86 97.85 -33.96
CA SER A 597 24.92 96.78 -34.96
C SER A 597 26.04 95.77 -34.64
N MET A 598 27.22 96.25 -34.27
CA MET A 598 28.37 95.44 -33.86
C MET A 598 28.11 94.73 -32.52
N ARG A 599 27.36 95.34 -31.60
CA ARG A 599 26.89 94.68 -30.38
C ARG A 599 26.00 93.48 -30.69
N SER A 600 25.03 93.64 -31.59
CA SER A 600 24.15 92.54 -32.03
C SER A 600 24.94 91.41 -32.70
N LYS A 601 26.03 91.73 -33.40
CA LYS A 601 26.93 90.75 -34.02
C LYS A 601 27.77 90.00 -32.98
N ALA A 602 28.32 90.70 -31.98
CA ALA A 602 29.06 90.10 -30.87
C ALA A 602 28.19 89.14 -30.04
N ASP A 603 26.95 89.54 -29.72
CA ASP A 603 26.00 88.67 -29.02
C ASP A 603 25.61 87.44 -29.85
N ARG A 604 25.48 87.58 -31.16
CA ARG A 604 25.25 86.44 -32.07
C ARG A 604 26.43 85.48 -32.10
N MET A 605 27.67 85.99 -32.12
CA MET A 605 28.87 85.13 -32.05
C MET A 605 28.97 84.42 -30.71
N ALA A 606 28.73 85.11 -29.59
CA ALA A 606 28.70 84.48 -28.27
C ALA A 606 27.61 83.40 -28.15
N LYS A 607 26.45 83.59 -28.78
CA LYS A 607 25.39 82.56 -28.88
C LYS A 607 25.81 81.37 -29.75
N MET A 608 26.58 81.60 -30.82
CA MET A 608 27.11 80.52 -31.66
C MET A 608 28.16 79.69 -30.92
N GLU A 609 29.10 80.31 -30.19
CA GLU A 609 30.11 79.61 -29.38
C GLU A 609 29.48 78.76 -28.27
N ARG A 610 28.32 79.15 -27.75
CA ARG A 610 27.57 78.36 -26.75
C ARG A 610 26.90 77.11 -27.34
N ARG A 611 26.72 77.00 -28.66
CA ARG A 611 25.94 75.92 -29.28
C ARG A 611 26.50 74.53 -28.97
N GLU A 612 27.81 74.34 -29.03
CA GLU A 612 28.43 73.03 -28.74
C GLU A 612 28.21 72.63 -27.28
N ARG A 613 28.45 73.55 -26.34
CA ARG A 613 28.20 73.33 -24.91
C ARG A 613 26.73 73.03 -24.62
N ASN A 614 25.83 73.78 -25.24
CA ASN A 614 24.38 73.56 -25.13
C ASN A 614 23.96 72.22 -25.73
N ARG A 615 24.56 71.80 -26.86
CA ARG A 615 24.35 70.48 -27.47
C ARG A 615 24.77 69.34 -26.54
N HIS A 616 25.84 69.54 -25.76
CA HIS A 616 26.27 68.61 -24.72
C HIS A 616 25.57 68.84 -23.36
N ALA A 617 24.56 69.71 -23.31
CA ALA A 617 23.79 70.07 -22.11
C ALA A 617 24.64 70.47 -20.89
N LYS A 618 25.79 71.11 -21.12
CA LYS A 618 26.68 71.58 -20.04
C LYS A 618 26.06 72.76 -19.28
N GLN A 619 26.26 72.81 -17.97
CA GLN A 619 25.77 73.90 -17.11
C GLN A 619 26.67 75.16 -17.21
N GLY A 620 26.92 75.64 -18.43
CA GLY A 620 27.80 76.77 -18.72
C GLY A 620 29.22 76.37 -19.14
N GLU A 621 30.14 77.34 -19.24
CA GLU A 621 31.56 77.08 -19.60
C GLU A 621 32.35 76.43 -18.48
N SER A 622 31.99 76.74 -17.24
CA SER A 622 32.72 76.23 -16.08
C SER A 622 32.45 74.74 -15.83
N ASP A 623 31.38 74.19 -16.41
CA ASP A 623 31.03 72.77 -16.31
C ASP A 623 31.87 71.90 -17.25
N ARG A 624 33.09 71.62 -16.79
CA ARG A 624 34.04 70.68 -17.40
C ARG A 624 34.06 69.34 -16.67
N HIS A 625 32.99 69.01 -15.92
CA HIS A 625 32.93 67.75 -15.19
C HIS A 625 32.78 66.57 -16.15
N ASN A 626 33.63 65.56 -15.97
CA ASN A 626 33.56 64.29 -16.68
C ASN A 626 32.96 63.26 -15.74
N ALA A 627 31.71 62.87 -16.00
CA ALA A 627 31.07 61.79 -15.28
C ALA A 627 31.75 60.46 -15.63
N VAL A 628 31.96 59.61 -14.63
CA VAL A 628 32.55 58.28 -14.82
C VAL A 628 31.51 57.39 -15.49
N SER A 629 31.67 57.12 -16.79
CA SER A 629 30.77 56.26 -17.57
C SER A 629 30.86 54.78 -17.18
N LEU A 630 32.05 54.34 -16.71
CA LEU A 630 32.30 52.98 -16.24
C LEU A 630 32.89 53.02 -14.82
N SER A 631 32.01 52.87 -13.82
CA SER A 631 32.43 52.88 -12.43
C SER A 631 33.15 51.59 -12.03
N LYS A 632 34.41 51.70 -11.60
CA LYS A 632 35.29 50.56 -11.30
C LYS A 632 34.67 49.49 -10.38
N HIS A 633 33.85 49.86 -9.40
CA HIS A 633 33.21 48.92 -8.48
C HIS A 633 32.12 48.04 -9.13
N LEU A 634 31.57 48.44 -10.28
CA LEU A 634 30.62 47.63 -11.06
C LEU A 634 31.34 46.77 -12.13
N PHE A 635 32.41 47.31 -12.70
CA PHE A 635 33.10 46.72 -13.85
C PHE A 635 34.41 46.00 -13.49
N SER A 636 34.75 45.88 -12.21
CA SER A 636 35.92 45.13 -11.74
C SER A 636 35.59 44.24 -10.55
N GLY A 637 36.28 43.11 -10.46
CA GLY A 637 36.00 42.05 -9.48
C GLY A 637 35.05 40.97 -10.02
N LYS A 638 35.09 39.79 -9.39
CA LYS A 638 34.11 38.72 -9.58
C LYS A 638 33.60 38.31 -8.20
N ARG A 639 32.32 37.96 -8.10
CA ARG A 639 31.72 37.51 -6.84
C ARG A 639 32.41 36.22 -6.36
N GLY A 640 33.06 36.29 -5.20
CA GLY A 640 33.62 35.12 -4.51
C GLY A 640 32.55 34.32 -3.77
N VAL A 641 32.95 33.20 -3.16
CA VAL A 641 32.08 32.44 -2.25
C VAL A 641 32.15 33.10 -0.87
N GLY A 642 31.15 33.92 -0.52
CA GLY A 642 31.13 34.67 0.73
C GLY A 642 30.22 35.92 0.67
N LYS A 643 30.71 37.04 1.20
CA LYS A 643 29.98 38.32 1.25
C LYS A 643 29.92 39.00 -0.12
N THR A 644 28.85 39.74 -0.36
CA THR A 644 28.65 40.55 -1.57
C THR A 644 28.98 42.02 -1.31
N ASP A 645 29.56 42.68 -2.31
CA ASP A 645 29.99 44.09 -2.23
C ASP A 645 28.84 45.09 -2.44
N PHE A 646 27.64 44.59 -2.75
CA PHE A 646 26.41 45.37 -2.89
C PHE A 646 25.25 44.64 -2.17
N ARG A 647 24.24 45.40 -1.78
CA ARG A 647 23.04 44.93 -1.05
C ARG A 647 21.81 45.01 -1.93
#